data_AF-A0A0C2CNK5-F1
#
_entry.id   AF-A0A0C2CNK5-F1
#
_cell.length_a   1.000
_cell.length_b   1.000
_cell.length_c   1.000
_cell.angle_alpha   90.00
_cell.angle_beta   90.00
_cell.angle_gamma   90.00
#
_symmetry.space_group_name_H-M   'P 1'
#
loop_
_entity.id
_entity.type
_entity.pdbx_description
1 polymer ?
#
loop_
_entity_poly.entity_id
_entity_poly.type
_entity_poly.pdbx_seq_one_letter_code
_entity_poly.pdbx_strand_id
1 'polypeptide(L)'
;MRADLEARDQVRALYRVVDKTKEWAENNYYKRTLADQGPELIPVNAFWRDFAEHLASADDRPFLSGQLVRATKNFAEMLCALALLDLPFEPTTPATELTGARMTLRANTPLVCFHEQVAEIAADDLEDRQLGLLVSQNYFRADDRYRYENNECHDKYVEGEFLVHTVYQCQVVLTNPGSAPHKLELLVQIPRGAVPVSNGFATQDLHVHLPPYGTQSIEYAFYFPSAGSYAHFPVHVAKHGELAVFAAPRTLQVVSRLSTVDTQSWSHVSQHADTETLLRYLSEHNLGRLDLGRIAWRMRERSVFEAVLALLTQRHVYAQQLWSYAIHHAHVEAIGVYLRHQDTFLRGCGLAIDSPLVTTDPIARRWTQHLEYAPLINARAHQLGAQRKILNSALASQYQAFLQALTYQPRPSDDQLLVAAYYTLLQDRVGQGLALLDRIDPDQVTGQLQLDYVVAYAALHRYNLDGLAHARALALRHREHPVDRWRKRFASLLAVLDEAQGAAAAVVDADSREQEQARLAATEPSLDLRVEGSTVTLNYQNLASCTLSCYRMDIELLFSRQPFMKDQSQRFSIVQPNYSEQITLPADQLEHRFELPAEYRSANTIIEVLGAGLRRSQANYAHELQVRMIEQFGQLRVHERATGKPLARAYIKVYARKRGGAVEFYKDGYTDLRGAFDYASLSTDELDRVEQFAVLVKTEQRGALIREAAPPQR
;
A
#
# COMPACT_ATOMS: atom_id res chain seq x y z
N MET A 1 5.96 36.19 -4.24
CA MET A 1 5.99 34.81 -3.68
C MET A 1 6.28 34.83 -2.18
N ARG A 2 7.39 35.40 -1.69
CA ARG A 2 7.71 35.47 -0.25
C ARG A 2 6.67 36.27 0.58
N ALA A 3 6.28 37.44 0.11
CA ALA A 3 5.21 38.24 0.73
C ALA A 3 3.80 37.58 0.66
N ASP A 4 3.57 36.72 -0.35
CA ASP A 4 2.31 35.97 -0.48
C ASP A 4 2.28 34.76 0.48
N LEU A 5 3.44 34.16 0.76
CA LEU A 5 3.61 33.14 1.79
C LEU A 5 3.45 33.75 3.19
N GLU A 6 4.06 34.91 3.45
CA GLU A 6 3.91 35.64 4.72
C GLU A 6 2.47 36.10 4.98
N ALA A 7 1.76 36.53 3.94
CA ALA A 7 0.33 36.88 4.04
C ALA A 7 -0.55 35.65 4.31
N ARG A 8 -0.19 34.47 3.77
CA ARG A 8 -0.89 33.21 4.04
C ARG A 8 -0.63 32.70 5.46
N ASP A 9 0.56 32.93 6.02
CA ASP A 9 0.88 32.59 7.40
C ASP A 9 0.10 33.44 8.42
N GLN A 10 -0.36 34.63 8.03
CA GLN A 10 -1.23 35.49 8.86
C GLN A 10 -2.70 35.05 8.85
N VAL A 11 -3.12 34.19 7.93
CA VAL A 11 -4.51 33.72 7.82
C VAL A 11 -4.65 32.38 8.54
N ARG A 12 -5.50 32.33 9.58
CA ARG A 12 -5.81 31.11 10.32
C ARG A 12 -6.27 30.00 9.37
N ALA A 13 -5.60 28.86 9.43
CA ALA A 13 -5.97 27.70 8.63
C ALA A 13 -7.38 27.21 9.01
N LEU A 14 -8.20 26.90 8.00
CA LEU A 14 -9.55 26.35 8.16
C LEU A 14 -9.52 24.82 8.21
N TYR A 15 -10.71 24.21 8.30
CA TYR A 15 -10.88 22.76 8.24
C TYR A 15 -10.18 22.15 7.01
N ARG A 16 -9.27 21.21 7.29
CA ARG A 16 -8.59 20.34 6.32
C ARG A 16 -9.31 19.00 6.23
N VAL A 17 -9.60 18.53 5.02
CA VAL A 17 -10.18 17.20 4.78
C VAL A 17 -9.15 16.12 5.15
N VAL A 18 -9.61 15.00 5.71
CA VAL A 18 -8.73 13.86 6.00
C VAL A 18 -8.23 13.23 4.69
N ASP A 19 -6.98 12.77 4.68
CA ASP A 19 -6.43 12.08 3.51
C ASP A 19 -7.13 10.74 3.26
N LYS A 20 -6.99 10.22 2.04
CA LYS A 20 -7.47 8.88 1.70
C LYS A 20 -6.75 7.84 2.56
N THR A 21 -7.49 6.82 3.01
CA THR A 21 -6.92 5.65 3.69
C THR A 21 -5.84 5.01 2.83
N LYS A 22 -4.66 4.79 3.42
CA LYS A 22 -3.57 4.05 2.81
C LYS A 22 -3.43 2.69 3.46
N GLU A 23 -2.93 1.74 2.67
CA GLU A 23 -2.48 0.43 3.13
C GLU A 23 -0.98 0.48 3.38
N TRP A 24 -0.57 -0.05 4.52
CA TRP A 24 0.82 -0.11 4.94
C TRP A 24 1.20 -1.56 5.17
N ALA A 25 2.22 -2.01 4.45
CA ALA A 25 2.85 -3.31 4.64
C ALA A 25 4.24 -3.09 5.22
N GLU A 26 4.69 -4.00 6.07
CA GLU A 26 6.11 -4.11 6.40
C GLU A 26 6.89 -4.40 5.11
N ASN A 27 7.96 -3.66 4.85
CA ASN A 27 8.76 -3.84 3.65
C ASN A 27 10.24 -3.59 3.87
N ASN A 28 11.06 -4.35 3.14
CA ASN A 28 12.51 -4.12 3.07
C ASN A 28 12.88 -3.28 1.85
N TYR A 29 11.96 -3.17 0.87
CA TYR A 29 12.17 -2.46 -0.38
C TYR A 29 11.11 -1.39 -0.58
N TYR A 30 11.54 -0.22 -1.06
CA TYR A 30 10.71 0.95 -1.23
C TYR A 30 9.47 0.64 -2.10
N LYS A 31 8.28 0.82 -1.51
CA LYS A 31 6.97 0.63 -2.15
C LYS A 31 6.77 -0.75 -2.78
N ARG A 32 7.28 -1.80 -2.14
CA ARG A 32 7.06 -3.20 -2.56
C ARG A 32 6.47 -4.01 -1.42
N THR A 33 5.44 -4.80 -1.70
CA THR A 33 4.91 -5.76 -0.72
C THR A 33 5.84 -6.97 -0.61
N LEU A 34 5.72 -7.79 0.44
CA LEU A 34 6.56 -8.98 0.58
C LEU A 34 6.43 -9.95 -0.60
N ALA A 35 5.24 -10.04 -1.20
CA ALA A 35 4.98 -10.86 -2.38
C ALA A 35 5.77 -10.38 -3.62
N ASP A 36 6.08 -9.08 -3.71
CA ASP A 36 6.82 -8.48 -4.82
C ASP A 36 8.35 -8.50 -4.61
N GLN A 37 8.82 -9.10 -3.51
CA GLN A 37 10.24 -9.14 -3.12
C GLN A 37 10.86 -10.51 -3.43
N GLY A 38 10.49 -11.14 -4.55
CA GLY A 38 11.03 -12.41 -5.01
C GLY A 38 12.48 -12.29 -5.52
N PRO A 39 13.17 -13.41 -5.79
CA PRO A 39 14.55 -13.43 -6.28
C PRO A 39 14.72 -12.68 -7.61
N GLU A 40 13.66 -12.55 -8.41
CA GLU A 40 13.64 -11.80 -9.65
C GLU A 40 13.65 -10.27 -9.47
N LEU A 41 13.48 -9.77 -8.24
CA LEU A 41 13.54 -8.34 -7.95
C LEU A 41 14.92 -7.76 -8.33
N ILE A 42 16.00 -8.47 -8.01
CA ILE A 42 17.38 -8.11 -8.39
C ILE A 42 17.95 -9.29 -9.19
N PRO A 43 17.81 -9.29 -10.53
CA PRO A 43 18.27 -10.40 -11.35
C PRO A 43 19.80 -10.42 -11.44
N VAL A 44 20.38 -11.62 -11.45
CA VAL A 44 21.82 -11.79 -11.72
C VAL A 44 22.13 -11.34 -13.15
N ASN A 45 23.12 -10.46 -13.31
CA ASN A 45 23.57 -9.92 -14.57
C ASN A 45 25.09 -9.65 -14.51
N ALA A 46 25.67 -9.08 -15.58
CA ALA A 46 27.11 -8.86 -15.68
C ALA A 46 27.67 -7.94 -14.57
N PHE A 47 26.92 -6.90 -14.16
CA PHE A 47 27.33 -6.02 -13.06
C PHE A 47 27.49 -6.78 -11.74
N TRP A 48 26.52 -7.63 -11.41
CA TRP A 48 26.55 -8.43 -10.17
C TRP A 48 27.67 -9.47 -10.16
N ARG A 49 28.04 -9.97 -11.34
CA ARG A 49 29.22 -10.84 -11.50
C ARG A 49 30.51 -10.06 -11.26
N ASP A 50 30.67 -8.87 -11.87
CA ASP A 50 31.85 -8.03 -11.67
C ASP A 50 32.04 -7.72 -10.17
N PHE A 51 30.94 -7.46 -9.44
CA PHE A 51 30.98 -7.23 -8.00
C PHE A 51 31.42 -8.46 -7.20
N ALA A 52 30.87 -9.63 -7.52
CA ALA A 52 31.28 -10.89 -6.87
C ALA A 52 32.75 -11.22 -7.13
N GLU A 53 33.25 -10.97 -8.35
CA GLU A 53 34.65 -11.13 -8.71
C GLU A 53 35.55 -10.17 -7.95
N HIS A 54 35.14 -8.91 -7.80
CA HIS A 54 35.87 -7.90 -7.01
C HIS A 54 35.96 -8.29 -5.53
N LEU A 55 34.87 -8.77 -4.91
CA LEU A 55 34.89 -9.27 -3.54
C LEU A 55 35.81 -10.50 -3.39
N ALA A 56 35.83 -11.37 -4.40
CA ALA A 56 36.67 -12.57 -4.40
C ALA A 56 38.15 -12.25 -4.64
N SER A 57 38.49 -11.17 -5.34
CA SER A 57 39.88 -10.80 -5.63
C SER A 57 40.62 -10.21 -4.42
N ALA A 58 39.91 -9.84 -3.34
CA ALA A 58 40.45 -9.17 -2.16
C ALA A 58 41.31 -7.93 -2.50
N ASP A 59 40.91 -7.24 -3.57
CA ASP A 59 41.59 -6.06 -4.08
C ASP A 59 41.05 -4.80 -3.38
N ASP A 60 41.92 -3.98 -2.81
CA ASP A 60 41.54 -2.72 -2.13
C ASP A 60 41.15 -1.60 -3.10
N ARG A 61 41.21 -1.84 -4.42
CA ARG A 61 40.79 -0.85 -5.42
C ARG A 61 39.28 -0.55 -5.34
N PRO A 62 38.85 0.70 -5.59
CA PRO A 62 37.43 1.03 -5.65
C PRO A 62 36.66 0.17 -6.66
N PHE A 63 35.49 -0.33 -6.27
CA PHE A 63 34.61 -1.09 -7.16
C PHE A 63 33.95 -0.17 -8.19
N LEU A 64 34.27 -0.42 -9.45
CA LEU A 64 33.64 0.20 -10.61
C LEU A 64 33.30 -0.88 -11.63
N SER A 65 32.18 -0.70 -12.34
CA SER A 65 31.77 -1.61 -13.41
C SER A 65 31.27 -0.83 -14.63
N GLY A 66 31.83 -1.16 -15.79
CA GLY A 66 31.33 -0.69 -17.08
C GLY A 66 29.95 -1.29 -17.44
N GLN A 67 29.48 -2.28 -16.68
CA GLN A 67 28.19 -2.93 -16.85
C GLN A 67 27.07 -2.26 -16.05
N LEU A 68 27.30 -1.09 -15.45
CA LEU A 68 26.30 -0.33 -14.68
C LEU A 68 24.95 -0.21 -15.41
N VAL A 69 24.97 -0.01 -16.73
CA VAL A 69 23.75 0.10 -17.56
C VAL A 69 22.86 -1.15 -17.51
N ARG A 70 23.40 -2.30 -17.08
CA ARG A 70 22.67 -3.57 -16.96
C ARG A 70 21.89 -3.68 -15.66
N ALA A 71 22.24 -2.93 -14.60
CA ALA A 71 21.58 -2.96 -13.30
C ALA A 71 20.47 -1.89 -13.17
N THR A 72 19.55 -1.88 -14.14
CA THR A 72 18.56 -0.81 -14.34
C THR A 72 17.11 -1.30 -14.43
N LYS A 73 16.81 -2.53 -14.01
CA LYS A 73 15.46 -3.11 -14.13
C LYS A 73 14.43 -2.40 -13.25
N ASN A 74 14.82 -1.98 -12.05
CA ASN A 74 13.94 -1.27 -11.13
C ASN A 74 14.72 -0.44 -10.10
N PHE A 75 14.00 0.38 -9.34
CA PHE A 75 14.58 1.28 -8.33
C PHE A 75 15.44 0.58 -7.28
N ALA A 76 15.04 -0.60 -6.80
CA ALA A 76 15.82 -1.34 -5.80
C ALA A 76 17.15 -1.81 -6.38
N GLU A 77 17.13 -2.37 -7.60
CA GLU A 77 18.34 -2.78 -8.30
C GLU A 77 19.29 -1.59 -8.53
N MET A 78 18.75 -0.46 -9.00
CA MET A 78 19.53 0.76 -9.24
C MET A 78 20.17 1.30 -7.95
N LEU A 79 19.41 1.34 -6.84
CA LEU A 79 19.95 1.78 -5.55
C LEU A 79 21.04 0.85 -5.04
N CYS A 80 20.86 -0.47 -5.14
CA CYS A 80 21.89 -1.43 -4.76
C CYS A 80 23.15 -1.26 -5.62
N ALA A 81 23.01 -1.08 -6.94
CA ALA A 81 24.17 -0.85 -7.82
C ALA A 81 24.90 0.46 -7.47
N LEU A 82 24.16 1.54 -7.23
CA LEU A 82 24.74 2.83 -6.82
C LEU A 82 25.41 2.77 -5.45
N ALA A 83 24.86 2.03 -4.49
CA ALA A 83 25.42 1.89 -3.15
C ALA A 83 26.73 1.08 -3.12
N LEU A 84 26.94 0.22 -4.12
CA LEU A 84 28.14 -0.60 -4.24
C LEU A 84 29.22 0.06 -5.10
N LEU A 85 28.85 0.94 -6.01
CA LEU A 85 29.80 1.70 -6.80
C LEU A 85 30.51 2.71 -5.91
N ASP A 86 31.84 2.70 -5.94
CA ASP A 86 32.67 3.67 -5.22
C ASP A 86 32.75 5.03 -5.97
N LEU A 87 31.60 5.54 -6.39
CA LEU A 87 31.46 6.87 -6.95
C LEU A 87 31.38 7.91 -5.82
N PRO A 88 32.02 9.08 -5.96
CA PRO A 88 31.95 10.11 -4.95
C PRO A 88 30.53 10.74 -4.90
N PHE A 89 30.03 11.00 -3.68
CA PHE A 89 28.77 11.72 -3.48
C PHE A 89 28.83 13.16 -3.98
N GLU A 90 29.99 13.80 -3.86
CA GLU A 90 30.25 15.13 -4.40
C GLU A 90 31.07 15.02 -5.70
N PRO A 91 30.57 15.57 -6.83
CA PRO A 91 31.24 15.42 -8.11
C PRO A 91 32.55 16.23 -8.14
N THR A 92 33.63 15.63 -8.62
CA THR A 92 34.86 16.35 -8.96
C THR A 92 34.91 16.58 -10.46
N THR A 93 35.13 17.83 -10.88
CA THR A 93 35.23 18.15 -12.30
C THR A 93 36.49 17.51 -12.90
N PRO A 94 36.37 16.64 -13.92
CA PRO A 94 37.53 16.08 -14.61
C PRO A 94 38.23 17.15 -15.45
N ALA A 95 39.55 17.05 -15.59
CA ALA A 95 40.29 17.94 -16.50
C ALA A 95 40.03 17.52 -17.94
N THR A 96 39.64 18.46 -18.80
CA THR A 96 39.31 18.20 -20.21
C THR A 96 40.19 19.05 -21.12
N GLU A 97 40.84 18.40 -22.09
CA GLU A 97 41.66 19.04 -23.12
C GLU A 97 41.11 18.69 -24.50
N LEU A 98 40.89 19.70 -25.35
CA LEU A 98 40.42 19.54 -26.73
C LEU A 98 41.55 19.92 -27.70
N THR A 99 41.88 19.02 -28.62
CA THR A 99 42.89 19.26 -29.67
C THR A 99 42.30 18.83 -31.01
N GLY A 100 41.77 19.79 -31.77
CA GLY A 100 41.03 19.51 -33.01
C GLY A 100 39.77 18.69 -32.73
N ALA A 101 39.60 17.55 -33.43
CA ALA A 101 38.48 16.62 -33.22
C ALA A 101 38.70 15.62 -32.06
N ARG A 102 39.83 15.70 -31.34
CA ARG A 102 40.17 14.81 -30.22
C ARG A 102 39.87 15.49 -28.88
N MET A 103 39.04 14.84 -28.06
CA MET A 103 38.82 15.20 -26.66
C MET A 103 39.59 14.25 -25.75
N THR A 104 40.35 14.79 -24.79
CA THR A 104 41.02 14.04 -23.72
C THR A 104 40.38 14.39 -22.39
N LEU A 105 39.89 13.39 -21.66
CA LEU A 105 39.27 13.55 -20.35
C LEU A 105 40.12 12.84 -19.29
N ARG A 106 40.57 13.57 -18.27
CA ARG A 106 41.37 13.06 -17.14
C ARG A 106 40.55 13.11 -15.85
N ALA A 107 40.16 11.95 -15.36
CA ALA A 107 39.40 11.77 -14.13
C ALA A 107 40.35 11.74 -12.91
N ASN A 108 40.07 12.55 -11.89
CA ASN A 108 40.82 12.53 -10.61
C ASN A 108 40.11 11.70 -9.53
N THR A 109 38.84 11.41 -9.74
CA THR A 109 38.00 10.52 -8.92
C THR A 109 37.21 9.58 -9.85
N PRO A 110 36.70 8.45 -9.33
CA PRO A 110 35.84 7.57 -10.10
C PRO A 110 34.67 8.32 -10.74
N LEU A 111 34.42 8.07 -12.03
CA LEU A 111 33.33 8.68 -12.78
C LEU A 111 32.74 7.71 -13.81
N VAL A 112 31.53 8.02 -14.28
CA VAL A 112 30.89 7.31 -15.39
C VAL A 112 30.99 8.18 -16.65
N CYS A 113 31.53 7.62 -17.73
CA CYS A 113 31.67 8.30 -19.02
C CYS A 113 30.85 7.57 -20.10
N PHE A 114 29.97 8.30 -20.77
CA PHE A 114 29.27 7.85 -21.97
C PHE A 114 29.80 8.66 -23.17
N HIS A 115 30.21 8.00 -24.25
CA HIS A 115 30.65 8.68 -25.48
C HIS A 115 30.09 8.00 -26.73
N GLU A 116 29.85 8.80 -27.77
CA GLU A 116 29.38 8.40 -29.10
C GLU A 116 30.38 8.92 -30.15
N GLN A 117 30.73 8.12 -31.15
CA GLN A 117 31.69 8.51 -32.20
C GLN A 117 31.26 8.04 -33.59
N VAL A 118 31.54 8.86 -34.61
CA VAL A 118 31.44 8.51 -36.04
C VAL A 118 32.85 8.28 -36.55
N ALA A 119 33.13 7.10 -37.11
CA ALA A 119 34.46 6.74 -37.61
C ALA A 119 34.48 6.71 -39.15
N GLU A 120 35.46 7.37 -39.75
CA GLU A 120 35.71 7.38 -41.20
C GLU A 120 36.68 6.25 -41.58
N ILE A 121 36.45 5.62 -42.74
CA ILE A 121 37.33 4.56 -43.26
C ILE A 121 37.99 5.11 -44.54
N ALA A 122 39.30 5.33 -44.49
CA ALA A 122 40.08 5.79 -45.64
C ALA A 122 40.22 4.71 -46.72
N ALA A 123 40.19 5.13 -47.99
CA ALA A 123 40.02 4.26 -49.16
C ALA A 123 41.32 3.77 -49.82
N ASP A 124 42.51 4.08 -49.27
CA ASP A 124 43.74 4.03 -50.07
C ASP A 124 44.59 2.75 -49.98
N ASP A 125 44.25 1.78 -49.12
CA ASP A 125 45.05 0.54 -49.02
C ASP A 125 44.38 -0.64 -49.71
N LEU A 126 44.46 -0.68 -51.04
CA LEU A 126 43.91 -1.74 -51.89
C LEU A 126 44.94 -2.64 -52.58
N GLU A 127 46.25 -2.35 -52.54
CA GLU A 127 47.22 -3.07 -53.38
C GLU A 127 48.07 -4.16 -52.69
N ASP A 128 47.89 -4.47 -51.39
CA ASP A 128 48.70 -5.50 -50.68
C ASP A 128 47.88 -6.50 -49.82
N ARG A 129 46.67 -6.87 -50.26
CA ARG A 129 45.69 -7.58 -49.40
C ARG A 129 45.83 -9.11 -49.37
N GLN A 130 46.89 -9.64 -48.76
CA GLN A 130 46.65 -10.75 -47.83
C GLN A 130 45.94 -10.13 -46.63
N LEU A 131 44.64 -10.39 -46.44
CA LEU A 131 43.85 -9.77 -45.37
C LEU A 131 44.35 -10.13 -43.96
N GLY A 132 45.40 -10.94 -43.83
CA GLY A 132 46.01 -11.35 -42.56
C GLY A 132 45.10 -12.21 -41.68
N LEU A 133 43.95 -12.66 -42.21
CA LEU A 133 42.92 -13.35 -41.45
C LEU A 133 43.37 -14.77 -41.07
N LEU A 134 43.06 -15.16 -39.84
CA LEU A 134 43.27 -16.52 -39.35
C LEU A 134 41.92 -17.23 -39.24
N VAL A 135 41.85 -18.48 -39.69
CA VAL A 135 40.66 -19.31 -39.56
C VAL A 135 41.01 -20.66 -38.95
N SER A 136 40.23 -21.11 -37.98
CA SER A 136 40.34 -22.45 -37.40
C SER A 136 38.99 -23.15 -37.39
N GLN A 137 39.01 -24.49 -37.42
CA GLN A 137 37.83 -25.33 -37.47
C GLN A 137 37.98 -26.48 -36.47
N ASN A 138 37.20 -26.42 -35.40
CA ASN A 138 37.30 -27.32 -34.25
C ASN A 138 36.00 -28.12 -34.04
N TYR A 139 36.09 -29.28 -33.41
CA TYR A 139 34.97 -30.22 -33.27
C TYR A 139 34.79 -30.62 -31.81
N PHE A 140 33.55 -30.69 -31.35
CA PHE A 140 33.20 -31.04 -29.98
C PHE A 140 31.96 -31.92 -29.97
N ARG A 141 31.85 -32.78 -28.96
CA ARG A 141 30.62 -33.54 -28.71
C ARG A 141 29.64 -32.61 -27.98
N ALA A 142 28.41 -32.49 -28.49
CA ALA A 142 27.48 -31.47 -28.00
C ALA A 142 27.08 -31.66 -26.53
N ASP A 143 27.11 -32.90 -26.03
CA ASP A 143 26.79 -33.25 -24.64
C ASP A 143 28.01 -33.31 -23.71
N ASP A 144 29.22 -32.98 -24.22
CA ASP A 144 30.49 -33.09 -23.49
C ASP A 144 31.55 -32.12 -24.06
N ARG A 145 31.20 -30.82 -24.11
CA ARG A 145 31.99 -29.78 -24.77
C ARG A 145 33.20 -29.30 -23.98
N TYR A 146 33.12 -29.26 -22.66
CA TYR A 146 34.10 -28.61 -21.81
C TYR A 146 34.79 -29.60 -20.88
N ARG A 147 36.09 -29.41 -20.67
CA ARG A 147 36.84 -29.98 -19.55
C ARG A 147 37.26 -28.86 -18.61
N TYR A 148 37.36 -29.17 -17.33
CA TYR A 148 37.74 -28.18 -16.32
C TYR A 148 39.01 -28.63 -15.61
N GLU A 149 40.03 -27.77 -15.61
CA GLU A 149 41.29 -27.99 -14.91
C GLU A 149 41.55 -26.75 -14.05
N ASN A 150 41.74 -26.93 -12.74
CA ASN A 150 41.89 -25.80 -11.79
C ASN A 150 40.78 -24.74 -11.87
N ASN A 151 39.54 -25.18 -12.14
CA ASN A 151 38.36 -24.32 -12.32
C ASN A 151 38.39 -23.43 -13.59
N GLU A 152 39.40 -23.59 -14.45
CA GLU A 152 39.45 -22.98 -15.77
C GLU A 152 38.70 -23.86 -16.78
N CYS A 153 37.93 -23.22 -17.66
CA CYS A 153 37.14 -23.89 -18.68
C CYS A 153 37.98 -24.06 -19.94
N HIS A 154 38.23 -25.30 -20.36
CA HIS A 154 38.87 -25.60 -21.63
C HIS A 154 37.90 -26.31 -22.57
N ASP A 155 37.94 -25.97 -23.86
CA ASP A 155 37.25 -26.74 -24.88
C ASP A 155 37.85 -28.15 -24.98
N LYS A 156 36.97 -29.14 -25.08
CA LYS A 156 37.31 -30.55 -25.24
C LYS A 156 37.15 -30.95 -26.70
N TYR A 157 38.22 -30.75 -27.46
CA TYR A 157 38.20 -31.05 -28.89
C TYR A 157 38.20 -32.56 -29.16
N VAL A 158 37.44 -32.96 -30.17
CA VAL A 158 37.44 -34.31 -30.71
C VAL A 158 38.56 -34.42 -31.74
N GLU A 159 39.68 -35.00 -31.32
CA GLU A 159 40.85 -35.22 -32.17
C GLU A 159 40.83 -36.60 -32.85
N GLY A 160 40.24 -37.60 -32.20
CA GLY A 160 40.17 -38.99 -32.65
C GLY A 160 38.87 -39.37 -33.36
N GLU A 161 38.33 -40.54 -32.99
CA GLU A 161 37.14 -41.14 -33.58
C GLU A 161 35.84 -40.41 -33.19
N PHE A 162 34.86 -40.44 -34.10
CA PHE A 162 33.50 -39.93 -33.94
C PHE A 162 32.52 -41.10 -33.81
N LEU A 163 31.40 -40.91 -33.14
CA LEU A 163 30.36 -41.91 -32.96
C LEU A 163 29.18 -41.68 -33.90
N VAL A 164 28.59 -42.77 -34.37
CA VAL A 164 27.27 -42.73 -35.01
C VAL A 164 26.18 -42.27 -34.03
N HIS A 165 25.13 -41.65 -34.54
CA HIS A 165 23.96 -41.19 -33.77
C HIS A 165 24.26 -40.27 -32.58
N THR A 166 25.45 -39.68 -32.56
CA THR A 166 25.89 -38.72 -31.55
C THR A 166 25.97 -37.33 -32.18
N VAL A 167 25.44 -36.32 -31.50
CA VAL A 167 25.47 -34.94 -31.99
C VAL A 167 26.84 -34.34 -31.74
N TYR A 168 27.48 -33.88 -32.81
CA TYR A 168 28.69 -33.10 -32.80
C TYR A 168 28.42 -31.68 -33.22
N GLN A 169 29.25 -30.77 -32.75
CA GLN A 169 29.26 -29.38 -33.15
C GLN A 169 30.63 -29.06 -33.75
N CYS A 170 30.61 -28.25 -34.79
CA CYS A 170 31.81 -27.69 -35.41
C CYS A 170 31.81 -26.18 -35.14
N GLN A 171 32.92 -25.67 -34.60
CA GLN A 171 33.15 -24.25 -34.39
C GLN A 171 34.19 -23.77 -35.40
N VAL A 172 33.81 -22.75 -36.14
CA VAL A 172 34.72 -21.96 -36.96
C VAL A 172 35.06 -20.70 -36.19
N VAL A 173 36.34 -20.47 -35.95
CA VAL A 173 36.83 -19.22 -35.35
C VAL A 173 37.57 -18.44 -36.41
N LEU A 174 37.11 -17.23 -36.68
CA LEU A 174 37.69 -16.30 -37.62
C LEU A 174 38.28 -15.11 -36.86
N THR A 175 39.57 -14.87 -37.02
CA THR A 175 40.29 -13.79 -36.34
C THR A 175 40.89 -12.84 -37.36
N ASN A 176 40.76 -11.55 -37.09
CA ASN A 176 41.40 -10.47 -37.81
C ASN A 176 42.51 -9.90 -36.93
N PRO A 177 43.79 -10.26 -37.15
CA PRO A 177 44.92 -9.65 -36.46
C PRO A 177 45.22 -8.23 -36.95
N GLY A 178 44.58 -7.77 -38.02
CA GLY A 178 44.82 -6.46 -38.64
C GLY A 178 43.99 -5.34 -38.03
N SER A 179 44.40 -4.10 -38.31
CA SER A 179 43.75 -2.87 -37.86
C SER A 179 42.55 -2.43 -38.70
N ALA A 180 42.26 -3.11 -39.81
CA ALA A 180 41.17 -2.76 -40.72
C ALA A 180 39.96 -3.68 -40.53
N PRO A 181 38.70 -3.18 -40.55
CA PRO A 181 37.52 -4.04 -40.54
C PRO A 181 37.33 -4.77 -41.87
N HIS A 182 36.73 -5.97 -41.82
CA HIS A 182 36.40 -6.76 -43.01
C HIS A 182 34.92 -7.16 -43.02
N LYS A 183 34.26 -6.93 -44.15
CA LYS A 183 33.00 -7.60 -44.51
C LYS A 183 33.37 -8.82 -45.35
N LEU A 184 32.99 -10.00 -44.88
CA LEU A 184 33.43 -11.29 -45.40
C LEU A 184 32.24 -12.18 -45.69
N GLU A 185 32.41 -13.05 -46.67
CA GLU A 185 31.48 -14.12 -47.05
C GLU A 185 32.09 -15.44 -46.61
N LEU A 186 31.36 -16.22 -45.81
CA LEU A 186 31.84 -17.51 -45.28
C LEU A 186 30.96 -18.63 -45.82
N LEU A 187 31.59 -19.55 -46.53
CA LEU A 187 30.98 -20.81 -46.95
C LEU A 187 31.29 -21.88 -45.91
N VAL A 188 30.24 -22.37 -45.24
CA VAL A 188 30.33 -23.47 -44.27
C VAL A 188 29.48 -24.65 -44.72
N GLN A 189 29.96 -25.86 -44.47
CA GLN A 189 29.30 -27.11 -44.83
C GLN A 189 29.41 -28.11 -43.69
N ILE A 190 28.41 -28.98 -43.50
CA ILE A 190 28.58 -30.17 -42.65
C ILE A 190 29.37 -31.27 -43.39
N PRO A 191 29.95 -32.27 -42.71
CA PRO A 191 30.63 -33.37 -43.38
C PRO A 191 29.73 -34.08 -44.38
N ARG A 192 30.28 -34.48 -45.53
CA ARG A 192 29.52 -35.11 -46.60
C ARG A 192 28.92 -36.44 -46.14
N GLY A 193 27.60 -36.53 -46.06
CA GLY A 193 26.86 -37.71 -45.58
C GLY A 193 26.46 -37.64 -44.10
N ALA A 194 26.83 -36.57 -43.37
CA ALA A 194 26.26 -36.26 -42.07
C ALA A 194 24.86 -35.63 -42.23
N VAL A 195 24.09 -35.60 -41.14
CA VAL A 195 22.73 -35.05 -41.09
C VAL A 195 22.72 -33.83 -40.15
N PRO A 196 22.21 -32.66 -40.59
CA PRO A 196 22.16 -31.47 -39.74
C PRO A 196 21.10 -31.59 -38.64
N VAL A 197 21.36 -30.95 -37.50
CA VAL A 197 20.42 -30.86 -36.37
C VAL A 197 20.34 -29.42 -35.85
N SER A 198 19.47 -29.15 -34.87
CA SER A 198 19.31 -27.82 -34.27
C SER A 198 18.95 -26.73 -35.31
N ASN A 199 18.01 -27.05 -36.21
CA ASN A 199 17.67 -26.21 -37.37
C ASN A 199 18.87 -25.89 -38.29
N GLY A 200 19.84 -26.80 -38.36
CA GLY A 200 21.05 -26.67 -39.16
C GLY A 200 20.82 -26.85 -40.66
N PHE A 201 21.91 -26.76 -41.41
CA PHE A 201 21.97 -26.74 -42.87
C PHE A 201 22.98 -27.78 -43.37
N ALA A 202 22.86 -28.18 -44.65
CA ALA A 202 23.91 -28.97 -45.29
C ALA A 202 25.08 -28.09 -45.73
N THR A 203 24.78 -26.98 -46.41
CA THR A 203 25.72 -25.93 -46.83
C THR A 203 25.05 -24.58 -46.59
N GLN A 204 25.78 -23.57 -46.10
CA GLN A 204 25.28 -22.22 -45.92
C GLN A 204 26.36 -21.18 -46.18
N ASP A 205 25.96 -20.08 -46.81
CA ASP A 205 26.76 -18.87 -46.93
C ASP A 205 26.36 -17.86 -45.85
N LEU A 206 27.34 -17.32 -45.15
CA LEU A 206 27.17 -16.38 -44.06
C LEU A 206 27.90 -15.07 -44.36
N HIS A 207 27.27 -13.94 -44.05
CA HIS A 207 27.92 -12.64 -44.13
C HIS A 207 28.42 -12.24 -42.75
N VAL A 208 29.71 -11.95 -42.65
CA VAL A 208 30.41 -11.71 -41.39
C VAL A 208 31.08 -10.34 -41.42
N HIS A 209 30.78 -9.52 -40.44
CA HIS A 209 31.48 -8.27 -40.21
C HIS A 209 32.51 -8.46 -39.09
N LEU A 210 33.78 -8.55 -39.46
CA LEU A 210 34.89 -8.79 -38.55
C LEU A 210 35.63 -7.47 -38.27
N PRO A 211 35.53 -6.90 -37.06
CA PRO A 211 36.17 -5.64 -36.71
C PRO A 211 37.71 -5.76 -36.65
N PRO A 212 38.45 -4.64 -36.58
CA PRO A 212 39.88 -4.62 -36.31
C PRO A 212 40.24 -5.40 -35.05
N TYR A 213 41.30 -6.20 -35.09
CA TYR A 213 41.74 -7.03 -33.95
C TYR A 213 40.64 -7.96 -33.39
N GLY A 214 39.58 -8.19 -34.16
CA GLY A 214 38.37 -8.89 -33.74
C GLY A 214 38.42 -10.39 -34.01
N THR A 215 37.71 -11.15 -33.20
CA THR A 215 37.48 -12.58 -33.43
C THR A 215 35.98 -12.87 -33.42
N GLN A 216 35.51 -13.67 -34.38
CA GLN A 216 34.13 -14.12 -34.47
C GLN A 216 34.08 -15.64 -34.54
N SER A 217 33.20 -16.25 -33.75
CA SER A 217 32.97 -17.70 -33.73
C SER A 217 31.60 -18.04 -34.32
N ILE A 218 31.55 -19.05 -35.17
CA ILE A 218 30.35 -19.58 -35.82
C ILE A 218 30.26 -21.05 -35.52
N GLU A 219 29.10 -21.51 -35.07
CA GLU A 219 28.90 -22.91 -34.66
C GLU A 219 27.70 -23.52 -35.38
N TYR A 220 27.85 -24.78 -35.79
CA TYR A 220 26.78 -25.56 -36.39
C TYR A 220 26.88 -27.03 -35.96
N ALA A 221 25.75 -27.74 -35.96
CA ALA A 221 25.62 -29.07 -35.37
C ALA A 221 25.15 -30.12 -36.38
N PHE A 222 25.68 -31.35 -36.26
CA PHE A 222 25.34 -32.49 -37.11
C PHE A 222 25.57 -33.82 -36.37
N TYR A 223 25.03 -34.91 -36.90
CA TYR A 223 25.37 -36.27 -36.48
C TYR A 223 25.64 -37.17 -37.69
N PHE A 224 26.27 -38.32 -37.45
CA PHE A 224 26.56 -39.32 -38.48
C PHE A 224 25.57 -40.49 -38.40
N PRO A 225 24.89 -40.85 -39.50
CA PRO A 225 23.90 -41.94 -39.49
C PRO A 225 24.52 -43.35 -39.59
N SER A 226 25.79 -43.47 -39.99
CA SER A 226 26.46 -44.78 -40.12
C SER A 226 27.98 -44.65 -39.92
N ALA A 227 28.66 -45.76 -39.65
CA ALA A 227 30.10 -45.79 -39.48
C ALA A 227 30.81 -45.70 -40.84
N GLY A 228 31.95 -45.03 -40.88
CA GLY A 228 32.73 -44.83 -42.11
C GLY A 228 33.65 -43.62 -42.05
N SER A 229 34.24 -43.29 -43.20
CA SER A 229 35.17 -42.17 -43.35
C SER A 229 34.46 -41.01 -44.04
N TYR A 230 34.29 -39.90 -43.33
CA TYR A 230 33.51 -38.75 -43.78
C TYR A 230 34.45 -37.57 -44.11
N ALA A 231 34.47 -37.15 -45.37
CA ALA A 231 35.19 -35.94 -45.76
C ALA A 231 34.41 -34.69 -45.30
N HIS A 232 35.09 -33.78 -44.59
CA HIS A 232 34.53 -32.48 -44.22
C HIS A 232 35.20 -31.38 -45.03
N PHE A 233 34.40 -30.76 -45.89
CA PHE A 233 34.83 -29.59 -46.64
C PHE A 233 35.17 -28.44 -45.67
N PRO A 234 36.37 -27.87 -45.75
CA PRO A 234 36.78 -26.83 -44.82
C PRO A 234 36.01 -25.53 -45.07
N VAL A 235 35.86 -24.72 -44.03
CA VAL A 235 35.35 -23.35 -44.20
C VAL A 235 36.21 -22.57 -45.18
N HIS A 236 35.56 -21.86 -46.10
CA HIS A 236 36.19 -20.90 -47.00
C HIS A 236 35.67 -19.50 -46.68
N VAL A 237 36.57 -18.54 -46.63
CA VAL A 237 36.29 -17.14 -46.35
C VAL A 237 36.67 -16.34 -47.59
N ALA A 238 35.73 -15.60 -48.14
CA ALA A 238 35.91 -14.73 -49.30
C ALA A 238 35.63 -13.26 -48.94
N LYS A 239 36.18 -12.34 -49.72
CA LYS A 239 35.87 -10.90 -49.66
C LYS A 239 35.61 -10.41 -51.08
N HIS A 240 34.42 -9.89 -51.34
CA HIS A 240 33.99 -9.45 -52.67
C HIS A 240 34.08 -10.56 -53.75
N GLY A 241 33.73 -11.79 -53.40
CA GLY A 241 33.78 -12.94 -54.33
C GLY A 241 35.16 -13.55 -54.57
N GLU A 242 36.24 -13.04 -53.96
CA GLU A 242 37.58 -13.61 -54.04
C GLU A 242 37.97 -14.35 -52.75
N LEU A 243 38.56 -15.54 -52.88
CA LEU A 243 38.97 -16.36 -51.74
C LEU A 243 40.09 -15.67 -50.94
N ALA A 244 39.86 -15.45 -49.66
CA ALA A 244 40.80 -14.83 -48.74
C ALA A 244 41.57 -15.84 -47.87
N VAL A 245 40.86 -16.75 -47.19
CA VAL A 245 41.47 -17.77 -46.32
C VAL A 245 40.55 -18.99 -46.20
N PHE A 246 41.10 -20.19 -45.96
CA PHE A 246 40.34 -21.41 -45.73
C PHE A 246 41.01 -22.29 -44.67
N ALA A 247 40.23 -23.15 -44.00
CA ALA A 247 40.76 -24.11 -43.03
C ALA A 247 41.36 -25.35 -43.71
N ALA A 248 42.17 -26.14 -43.00
CA ALA A 248 42.67 -27.39 -43.56
C ALA A 248 41.53 -28.42 -43.74
N PRO A 249 41.44 -29.11 -44.89
CA PRO A 249 40.45 -30.17 -45.08
C PRO A 249 40.70 -31.31 -44.09
N ARG A 250 39.62 -31.86 -43.51
CA ARG A 250 39.70 -32.95 -42.52
C ARG A 250 38.82 -34.11 -42.93
N THR A 251 39.32 -35.32 -42.69
CA THR A 251 38.52 -36.55 -42.79
C THR A 251 38.20 -37.04 -41.39
N LEU A 252 36.92 -37.23 -41.09
CA LEU A 252 36.41 -37.64 -39.79
C LEU A 252 36.14 -39.14 -39.82
N GLN A 253 36.81 -39.89 -38.95
CA GLN A 253 36.60 -41.34 -38.81
C GLN A 253 35.46 -41.60 -37.85
N VAL A 254 34.38 -42.20 -38.34
CA VAL A 254 33.15 -42.45 -37.58
C VAL A 254 33.01 -43.95 -37.35
N VAL A 255 32.84 -44.35 -36.09
CA VAL A 255 32.73 -45.73 -35.65
C VAL A 255 31.42 -45.96 -34.91
N SER A 256 30.96 -47.21 -34.89
CA SER A 256 29.80 -47.60 -34.07
C SER A 256 30.13 -47.72 -32.58
N ARG A 257 31.42 -47.89 -32.25
CA ARG A 257 31.94 -47.97 -30.89
C ARG A 257 33.34 -47.38 -30.87
N LEU A 258 33.59 -46.42 -29.97
CA LEU A 258 34.93 -45.85 -29.78
C LEU A 258 35.91 -46.94 -29.34
N SER A 259 37.11 -46.89 -29.90
CA SER A 259 38.25 -47.70 -29.47
C SER A 259 38.68 -47.38 -28.03
N THR A 260 38.48 -46.13 -27.60
CA THR A 260 38.79 -45.64 -26.25
C THR A 260 37.55 -44.98 -25.65
N VAL A 261 37.10 -45.47 -24.49
CA VAL A 261 35.97 -44.89 -23.75
C VAL A 261 36.50 -43.87 -22.76
N ASP A 262 35.96 -42.66 -22.79
CA ASP A 262 36.26 -41.65 -21.77
C ASP A 262 35.51 -41.96 -20.46
N THR A 263 36.22 -42.62 -19.55
CA THR A 263 35.70 -43.03 -18.25
C THR A 263 35.50 -41.86 -17.27
N GLN A 264 36.05 -40.68 -17.57
CA GLN A 264 35.97 -39.47 -16.73
C GLN A 264 34.80 -38.55 -17.13
N SER A 265 34.17 -38.79 -18.29
CA SER A 265 33.00 -38.01 -18.71
C SER A 265 31.79 -38.22 -17.80
N TRP A 266 30.97 -37.19 -17.57
CA TRP A 266 29.70 -37.34 -16.83
C TRP A 266 28.77 -38.39 -17.48
N SER A 267 28.81 -38.49 -18.81
CA SER A 267 28.07 -39.51 -19.56
C SER A 267 28.44 -40.92 -19.12
N HIS A 268 29.73 -41.21 -18.93
CA HIS A 268 30.18 -42.51 -18.46
C HIS A 268 29.94 -42.69 -16.96
N VAL A 269 30.32 -41.70 -16.14
CA VAL A 269 30.21 -41.80 -14.68
C VAL A 269 28.76 -42.00 -14.24
N SER A 270 27.82 -41.22 -14.79
CA SER A 270 26.40 -41.34 -14.41
C SER A 270 25.78 -42.70 -14.76
N GLN A 271 26.24 -43.34 -15.84
CA GLN A 271 25.64 -44.58 -16.34
C GLN A 271 26.38 -45.84 -15.91
N HIS A 272 27.70 -45.81 -15.78
CA HIS A 272 28.52 -47.01 -15.66
C HIS A 272 29.44 -47.08 -14.45
N ALA A 273 29.72 -45.95 -13.77
CA ALA A 273 30.58 -45.98 -12.58
C ALA A 273 29.93 -46.75 -11.43
N ASP A 274 30.75 -47.28 -10.52
CA ASP A 274 30.29 -47.74 -9.21
C ASP A 274 29.86 -46.53 -8.33
N THR A 275 29.21 -46.82 -7.22
CA THR A 275 28.66 -45.81 -6.31
C THR A 275 29.75 -44.92 -5.70
N GLU A 276 30.91 -45.47 -5.35
CA GLU A 276 32.01 -44.71 -4.73
C GLU A 276 32.59 -43.69 -5.73
N THR A 277 32.83 -44.14 -6.95
CA THR A 277 33.31 -43.30 -8.05
C THR A 277 32.29 -42.23 -8.43
N LEU A 278 30.99 -42.56 -8.43
CA LEU A 278 29.92 -41.58 -8.63
C LEU A 278 29.91 -40.50 -7.54
N LEU A 279 29.94 -40.89 -6.25
CA LEU A 279 29.90 -39.95 -5.13
C LEU A 279 31.13 -39.03 -5.13
N ARG A 280 32.32 -39.58 -5.37
CA ARG A 280 33.55 -38.80 -5.53
C ARG A 280 33.46 -37.80 -6.68
N TYR A 281 32.93 -38.22 -7.82
CA TYR A 281 32.71 -37.32 -8.96
C TYR A 281 31.77 -36.17 -8.57
N LEU A 282 30.64 -36.48 -7.94
CA LEU A 282 29.68 -35.50 -7.46
C LEU A 282 30.27 -34.58 -6.37
N SER A 283 31.23 -35.01 -5.56
CA SER A 283 31.88 -34.13 -4.58
C SER A 283 32.88 -33.17 -5.21
N GLU A 284 33.63 -33.62 -6.22
CA GLU A 284 34.74 -32.87 -6.80
C GLU A 284 34.30 -31.90 -7.92
N HIS A 285 33.20 -32.18 -8.61
CA HIS A 285 32.78 -31.42 -9.80
C HIS A 285 31.69 -30.39 -9.49
N ASN A 286 31.53 -29.40 -10.37
CA ASN A 286 30.45 -28.41 -10.26
C ASN A 286 29.09 -29.04 -10.64
N LEU A 287 28.26 -29.30 -9.63
CA LEU A 287 26.94 -29.93 -9.79
C LEU A 287 25.95 -29.14 -10.64
N GLY A 288 26.06 -27.80 -10.68
CA GLY A 288 25.18 -26.95 -11.48
C GLY A 288 25.36 -27.14 -12.99
N ARG A 289 26.43 -27.83 -13.42
CA ARG A 289 26.70 -28.16 -14.83
C ARG A 289 26.24 -29.56 -15.22
N LEU A 290 25.85 -30.37 -14.25
CA LEU A 290 25.52 -31.78 -14.47
C LEU A 290 24.00 -31.94 -14.62
N ASP A 291 23.58 -32.71 -15.62
CA ASP A 291 22.24 -33.26 -15.63
C ASP A 291 22.16 -34.41 -14.60
N LEU A 292 21.78 -34.05 -13.37
CA LEU A 292 21.61 -34.99 -12.26
C LEU A 292 20.46 -35.98 -12.52
N GLY A 293 19.54 -35.71 -13.44
CA GLY A 293 18.48 -36.65 -13.81
C GLY A 293 19.02 -37.97 -14.38
N ARG A 294 20.23 -37.95 -14.96
CA ARG A 294 20.91 -39.14 -15.51
C ARG A 294 21.17 -40.25 -14.49
N ILE A 295 21.27 -39.93 -13.19
CA ILE A 295 21.46 -40.92 -12.12
C ILE A 295 20.16 -41.33 -11.43
N ALA A 296 19.00 -40.82 -11.87
CA ALA A 296 17.72 -41.09 -11.22
C ALA A 296 17.40 -42.58 -11.10
N TRP A 297 17.80 -43.40 -12.09
CA TRP A 297 17.57 -44.85 -12.05
C TRP A 297 18.32 -45.54 -10.90
N ARG A 298 19.48 -45.00 -10.48
CA ARG A 298 20.29 -45.51 -9.37
C ARG A 298 19.66 -45.23 -8.01
N MET A 299 18.84 -44.19 -7.91
CA MET A 299 18.14 -43.80 -6.68
C MET A 299 17.11 -44.84 -6.21
N ARG A 300 16.84 -45.90 -6.99
CA ARG A 300 16.04 -47.06 -6.53
C ARG A 300 16.74 -47.87 -5.45
N GLU A 301 18.06 -47.84 -5.39
CA GLU A 301 18.82 -48.47 -4.31
C GLU A 301 18.89 -47.52 -3.11
N ARG A 302 18.47 -47.98 -1.93
CA ARG A 302 18.34 -47.13 -0.73
C ARG A 302 19.65 -46.52 -0.26
N SER A 303 20.72 -47.32 -0.24
CA SER A 303 22.09 -46.89 0.13
C SER A 303 22.59 -45.76 -0.78
N VAL A 304 22.40 -45.89 -2.09
CA VAL A 304 22.78 -44.88 -3.09
C VAL A 304 21.93 -43.62 -2.91
N PHE A 305 20.62 -43.78 -2.73
CA PHE A 305 19.71 -42.68 -2.47
C PHE A 305 20.13 -41.85 -1.26
N GLU A 306 20.37 -42.49 -0.11
CA GLU A 306 20.76 -41.82 1.14
C GLU A 306 22.12 -41.11 0.97
N ALA A 307 23.11 -41.77 0.34
CA ALA A 307 24.43 -41.18 0.13
C ALA A 307 24.41 -39.98 -0.85
N VAL A 308 23.67 -40.09 -1.95
CA VAL A 308 23.53 -39.00 -2.92
C VAL A 308 22.80 -37.81 -2.29
N LEU A 309 21.69 -38.04 -1.59
CA LEU A 309 20.96 -36.94 -0.95
C LEU A 309 21.78 -36.27 0.15
N ALA A 310 22.52 -37.03 0.96
CA ALA A 310 23.42 -36.46 1.97
C ALA A 310 24.47 -35.54 1.34
N LEU A 311 25.09 -35.97 0.23
CA LEU A 311 26.05 -35.16 -0.53
C LEU A 311 25.40 -33.89 -1.09
N LEU A 312 24.24 -34.01 -1.74
CA LEU A 312 23.53 -32.87 -2.30
C LEU A 312 23.12 -31.86 -1.22
N THR A 313 22.66 -32.33 -0.06
CA THR A 313 22.35 -31.48 1.10
C THR A 313 23.59 -30.76 1.61
N GLN A 314 24.71 -31.47 1.78
CA GLN A 314 25.99 -30.86 2.20
C GLN A 314 26.46 -29.78 1.21
N ARG A 315 26.17 -29.96 -0.08
CA ARG A 315 26.52 -29.01 -1.14
C ARG A 315 25.42 -27.98 -1.44
N HIS A 316 24.33 -27.94 -0.67
CA HIS A 316 23.19 -27.06 -0.86
C HIS A 316 22.55 -27.12 -2.27
N VAL A 317 22.53 -28.32 -2.88
CA VAL A 317 21.95 -28.55 -4.21
C VAL A 317 20.62 -29.31 -4.09
N TYR A 318 19.58 -28.82 -4.77
CA TYR A 318 18.28 -29.49 -4.86
C TYR A 318 18.02 -29.96 -6.30
N ALA A 319 17.77 -31.26 -6.47
CA ALA A 319 17.38 -31.87 -7.74
C ALA A 319 16.03 -32.59 -7.60
N GLN A 320 14.96 -31.98 -8.11
CA GLN A 320 13.57 -32.44 -7.91
C GLN A 320 13.36 -33.93 -8.24
N GLN A 321 13.92 -34.41 -9.35
CA GLN A 321 13.76 -35.82 -9.78
C GLN A 321 14.45 -36.81 -8.85
N LEU A 322 15.55 -36.42 -8.21
CA LEU A 322 16.26 -37.30 -7.27
C LEU A 322 15.57 -37.29 -5.90
N TRP A 323 15.14 -36.11 -5.43
CA TRP A 323 14.39 -35.99 -4.18
C TRP A 323 13.02 -36.67 -4.22
N SER A 324 12.38 -36.82 -5.39
CA SER A 324 11.09 -37.53 -5.50
C SER A 324 11.19 -39.03 -5.14
N TYR A 325 12.38 -39.64 -5.24
CA TYR A 325 12.62 -41.01 -4.76
C TYR A 325 12.47 -41.17 -3.24
N ALA A 326 12.40 -40.07 -2.48
CA ALA A 326 12.04 -40.13 -1.07
C ALA A 326 10.68 -40.80 -0.85
N ILE A 327 9.74 -40.62 -1.79
CA ILE A 327 8.43 -41.28 -1.76
C ILE A 327 8.60 -42.80 -1.95
N HIS A 328 9.45 -43.21 -2.90
CA HIS A 328 9.73 -44.63 -3.18
C HIS A 328 10.30 -45.35 -1.95
N HIS A 329 11.18 -44.68 -1.20
CA HIS A 329 11.82 -45.23 0.00
C HIS A 329 11.05 -45.00 1.31
N ALA A 330 9.89 -44.33 1.25
CA ALA A 330 9.16 -43.87 2.44
C ALA A 330 10.02 -43.08 3.44
N HIS A 331 10.98 -42.30 2.94
CA HIS A 331 11.91 -41.53 3.76
C HIS A 331 11.29 -40.20 4.20
N VAL A 332 10.66 -40.19 5.38
CA VAL A 332 9.85 -39.08 5.93
C VAL A 332 10.50 -37.71 5.80
N GLU A 333 11.74 -37.53 6.29
CA GLU A 333 12.40 -36.22 6.26
C GLU A 333 12.64 -35.70 4.84
N ALA A 334 13.08 -36.59 3.94
CA ALA A 334 13.35 -36.26 2.55
C ALA A 334 12.07 -36.02 1.74
N ILE A 335 10.97 -36.71 2.06
CA ILE A 335 9.63 -36.39 1.54
C ILE A 335 9.27 -34.96 1.93
N GLY A 336 9.52 -34.57 3.18
CA GLY A 336 9.27 -33.20 3.63
C GLY A 336 10.05 -32.15 2.87
N VAL A 337 11.34 -32.40 2.59
CA VAL A 337 12.14 -31.52 1.72
C VAL A 337 11.50 -31.44 0.33
N TYR A 338 11.23 -32.58 -0.31
CA TYR A 338 10.63 -32.65 -1.64
C TYR A 338 9.31 -31.85 -1.72
N LEU A 339 8.39 -32.09 -0.78
CA LEU A 339 7.10 -31.41 -0.72
C LEU A 339 7.23 -29.90 -0.52
N ARG A 340 8.22 -29.44 0.26
CA ARG A 340 8.44 -27.99 0.46
C ARG A 340 8.72 -27.25 -0.85
N HIS A 341 9.30 -27.92 -1.85
CA HIS A 341 9.57 -27.39 -3.18
C HIS A 341 8.40 -27.54 -4.17
N GLN A 342 7.30 -28.20 -3.80
CA GLN A 342 6.11 -28.34 -4.66
C GLN A 342 5.06 -27.27 -4.34
N ASP A 343 5.33 -25.99 -4.64
CA ASP A 343 4.45 -24.87 -4.23
C ASP A 343 3.00 -25.04 -4.73
N THR A 344 2.80 -25.47 -5.97
CA THR A 344 1.47 -25.74 -6.54
C THR A 344 0.70 -26.80 -5.74
N PHE A 345 1.36 -27.88 -5.34
CA PHE A 345 0.74 -28.93 -4.53
C PHE A 345 0.38 -28.40 -3.13
N LEU A 346 1.31 -27.67 -2.49
CA LEU A 346 1.09 -27.11 -1.17
C LEU A 346 -0.04 -26.08 -1.16
N ARG A 347 -0.13 -25.21 -2.17
CA ARG A 347 -1.28 -24.30 -2.32
C ARG A 347 -2.60 -25.04 -2.50
N GLY A 348 -2.58 -26.20 -3.16
CA GLY A 348 -3.75 -27.08 -3.27
C GLY A 348 -4.21 -27.67 -1.94
N CYS A 349 -3.34 -27.72 -0.92
CA CYS A 349 -3.67 -28.18 0.43
C CYS A 349 -4.32 -27.10 1.31
N GLY A 350 -4.37 -25.84 0.86
CA GLY A 350 -4.87 -24.71 1.63
C GLY A 350 -3.79 -23.67 1.98
N LEU A 351 -4.10 -22.75 2.91
CA LEU A 351 -3.16 -21.71 3.35
C LEU A 351 -2.16 -22.21 4.39
N ALA A 352 -2.56 -23.16 5.24
CA ALA A 352 -1.69 -23.78 6.21
C ALA A 352 -2.00 -25.29 6.28
N ILE A 353 -0.95 -26.09 6.44
CA ILE A 353 -1.04 -27.50 6.80
C ILE A 353 0.01 -27.79 7.86
N ASP A 354 -0.35 -28.62 8.83
CA ASP A 354 0.60 -29.19 9.79
C ASP A 354 0.47 -30.71 9.75
N SER A 355 1.53 -31.39 9.32
CA SER A 355 1.55 -32.83 9.16
C SER A 355 2.94 -33.39 9.42
N PRO A 356 3.07 -34.69 9.74
CA PRO A 356 4.39 -35.32 9.92
C PRO A 356 5.33 -35.21 8.71
N LEU A 357 4.79 -34.98 7.51
CA LEU A 357 5.58 -34.86 6.27
C LEU A 357 5.95 -33.40 5.98
N VAL A 358 5.00 -32.48 6.15
CA VAL A 358 5.22 -31.07 5.80
C VAL A 358 4.35 -30.16 6.67
N THR A 359 4.95 -29.06 7.09
CA THR A 359 4.27 -27.94 7.72
C THR A 359 4.43 -26.72 6.81
N THR A 360 3.35 -25.97 6.58
CA THR A 360 3.39 -24.70 5.84
C THR A 360 2.90 -23.56 6.70
N ASP A 361 3.77 -22.59 6.91
CA ASP A 361 3.40 -21.29 7.45
C ASP A 361 3.09 -20.32 6.29
N PRO A 362 1.84 -19.81 6.17
CA PRO A 362 1.46 -18.89 5.11
C PRO A 362 2.22 -17.56 5.15
N ILE A 363 2.72 -17.13 6.32
CA ILE A 363 3.51 -15.89 6.45
C ILE A 363 4.92 -16.12 5.93
N ALA A 364 5.63 -17.16 6.40
CA ALA A 364 6.96 -17.52 5.88
C ALA A 364 6.94 -17.80 4.36
N ARG A 365 5.84 -18.36 3.86
CA ARG A 365 5.60 -18.60 2.42
C ARG A 365 5.19 -17.35 1.64
N ARG A 366 4.97 -16.22 2.31
CA ARG A 366 4.50 -14.95 1.74
C ARG A 366 3.15 -15.06 1.01
N TRP A 367 2.33 -16.05 1.38
CA TRP A 367 0.97 -16.20 0.87
C TRP A 367 0.01 -15.23 1.54
N THR A 368 0.31 -14.85 2.79
CA THR A 368 -0.42 -13.83 3.54
C THR A 368 0.55 -12.88 4.20
N GLN A 369 0.11 -11.65 4.46
CA GLN A 369 0.84 -10.67 5.24
C GLN A 369 -0.12 -9.83 6.07
N HIS A 370 0.39 -9.22 7.15
CA HIS A 370 -0.36 -8.21 7.89
C HIS A 370 -0.29 -6.86 7.15
N LEU A 371 -1.44 -6.22 7.01
CA LEU A 371 -1.56 -4.85 6.49
C LEU A 371 -2.20 -3.96 7.54
N GLU A 372 -1.60 -2.78 7.74
CA GLU A 372 -2.19 -1.69 8.52
C GLU A 372 -2.96 -0.71 7.62
N TYR A 373 -4.00 -0.09 8.16
CA TYR A 373 -4.86 0.89 7.47
C TYR A 373 -4.85 2.22 8.23
N ALA A 374 -4.34 3.28 7.59
CA ALA A 374 -4.32 4.61 8.19
C ALA A 374 -4.24 5.73 7.13
N PRO A 375 -4.95 6.87 7.31
CA PRO A 375 -6.01 7.08 8.29
C PRO A 375 -7.28 6.28 7.92
N LEU A 376 -8.02 5.77 8.90
CA LEU A 376 -9.30 5.09 8.66
C LEU A 376 -10.36 5.64 9.62
N ILE A 377 -11.44 6.18 9.07
CA ILE A 377 -12.59 6.68 9.83
C ILE A 377 -13.83 5.97 9.29
N ASN A 378 -14.53 5.21 10.13
CA ASN A 378 -15.75 4.54 9.72
C ASN A 378 -16.93 5.52 9.77
N ALA A 379 -17.81 5.42 8.77
CA ALA A 379 -19.05 6.21 8.77
C ALA A 379 -20.06 5.75 9.85
N ARG A 380 -19.91 4.52 10.36
CA ARG A 380 -20.83 3.85 11.30
C ARG A 380 -20.07 2.83 12.16
N ALA A 381 -20.26 2.89 13.48
CA ALA A 381 -19.76 1.88 14.42
C ALA A 381 -20.78 0.72 14.65
N HIS A 382 -22.08 1.04 14.59
CA HIS A 382 -23.16 0.07 14.83
C HIS A 382 -23.63 -0.62 13.55
N GLN A 383 -24.12 -1.85 13.71
CA GLN A 383 -24.66 -2.64 12.62
C GLN A 383 -25.95 -2.01 12.06
N LEU A 384 -26.04 -1.89 10.74
CA LEU A 384 -27.23 -1.46 10.03
C LEU A 384 -27.74 -2.63 9.17
N GLY A 385 -28.94 -3.13 9.44
CA GLY A 385 -29.52 -4.28 8.77
C GLY A 385 -29.12 -5.63 9.36
N ALA A 386 -29.48 -6.71 8.67
CA ALA A 386 -29.34 -8.07 9.18
C ALA A 386 -27.89 -8.56 9.33
N GLN A 387 -26.95 -7.96 8.57
CA GLN A 387 -25.54 -8.36 8.59
C GLN A 387 -24.63 -7.14 8.76
N ARG A 388 -23.53 -7.33 9.49
CA ARG A 388 -22.49 -6.31 9.62
C ARG A 388 -21.65 -6.26 8.34
N LYS A 389 -21.36 -5.06 7.85
CA LYS A 389 -20.59 -4.82 6.62
C LYS A 389 -19.42 -3.88 6.89
N ILE A 390 -18.23 -4.27 6.46
CA ILE A 390 -17.05 -3.39 6.42
C ILE A 390 -17.13 -2.58 5.12
N LEU A 391 -17.22 -1.25 5.24
CA LEU A 391 -17.45 -0.38 4.07
C LEU A 391 -16.18 -0.17 3.24
N ASN A 392 -15.00 -0.18 3.88
CA ASN A 392 -13.73 -0.15 3.18
C ASN A 392 -13.46 -1.53 2.56
N SER A 393 -13.51 -1.63 1.23
CA SER A 393 -13.37 -2.90 0.50
C SER A 393 -12.00 -3.55 0.65
N ALA A 394 -10.93 -2.76 0.76
CA ALA A 394 -9.57 -3.28 0.95
C ALA A 394 -9.43 -3.93 2.32
N LEU A 395 -9.86 -3.23 3.38
CA LEU A 395 -9.91 -3.80 4.74
C LEU A 395 -10.83 -5.03 4.81
N ALA A 396 -11.98 -5.01 4.13
CA ALA A 396 -12.90 -6.14 4.10
C ALA A 396 -12.23 -7.40 3.52
N SER A 397 -11.56 -7.26 2.37
CA SER A 397 -10.82 -8.35 1.72
C SER A 397 -9.68 -8.86 2.59
N GLN A 398 -8.88 -7.96 3.17
CA GLN A 398 -7.77 -8.33 4.06
C GLN A 398 -8.25 -9.05 5.32
N TYR A 399 -9.31 -8.55 5.97
CA TYR A 399 -9.88 -9.18 7.15
C TYR A 399 -10.45 -10.56 6.81
N GLN A 400 -11.11 -10.71 5.67
CA GLN A 400 -11.63 -12.01 5.22
C GLN A 400 -10.51 -13.01 4.91
N ALA A 401 -9.45 -12.58 4.24
CA ALA A 401 -8.27 -13.42 3.97
C ALA A 401 -7.58 -13.85 5.28
N PHE A 402 -7.45 -12.93 6.25
CA PHE A 402 -6.94 -13.23 7.58
C PHE A 402 -7.82 -14.26 8.31
N LEU A 403 -9.14 -14.06 8.35
CA LEU A 403 -10.06 -15.03 8.96
C LEU A 403 -10.00 -16.41 8.27
N GLN A 404 -9.89 -16.44 6.95
CA GLN A 404 -9.72 -17.68 6.20
C GLN A 404 -8.41 -18.39 6.56
N ALA A 405 -7.31 -17.65 6.78
CA ALA A 405 -6.05 -18.25 7.25
C ALA A 405 -6.23 -18.90 8.62
N LEU A 406 -6.98 -18.28 9.54
CA LEU A 406 -7.26 -18.84 10.86
C LEU A 406 -8.08 -20.14 10.82
N THR A 407 -8.89 -20.39 9.77
CA THR A 407 -9.66 -21.63 9.68
C THR A 407 -8.80 -22.88 9.47
N TYR A 408 -7.52 -22.71 9.08
CA TYR A 408 -6.57 -23.80 8.90
C TYR A 408 -5.81 -24.16 10.19
N GLN A 409 -6.08 -23.47 11.30
CA GLN A 409 -5.37 -23.67 12.56
C GLN A 409 -6.33 -24.12 13.67
N PRO A 410 -5.93 -25.04 14.56
CA PRO A 410 -6.78 -25.48 15.67
C PRO A 410 -7.15 -24.34 16.63
N ARG A 411 -6.21 -23.42 16.85
CA ARG A 411 -6.39 -22.20 17.64
C ARG A 411 -5.48 -21.10 17.09
N PRO A 412 -5.89 -19.82 17.15
CA PRO A 412 -5.01 -18.72 16.80
C PRO A 412 -3.85 -18.60 17.80
N SER A 413 -2.68 -18.20 17.32
CA SER A 413 -1.56 -17.78 18.18
C SER A 413 -1.81 -16.42 18.82
N ASP A 414 -1.01 -16.06 19.82
CA ASP A 414 -1.08 -14.75 20.48
C ASP A 414 -0.78 -13.59 19.52
N ASP A 415 0.19 -13.75 18.60
CA ASP A 415 0.43 -12.80 17.50
C ASP A 415 -0.81 -12.63 16.59
N GLN A 416 -1.52 -13.72 16.29
CA GLN A 416 -2.75 -13.66 15.49
C GLN A 416 -3.92 -13.05 16.27
N LEU A 417 -4.01 -13.28 17.58
CA LEU A 417 -4.99 -12.61 18.43
C LEU A 417 -4.74 -11.10 18.48
N LEU A 418 -3.49 -10.66 18.52
CA LEU A 418 -3.12 -9.25 18.41
C LEU A 418 -3.58 -8.65 17.07
N VAL A 419 -3.32 -9.34 15.95
CA VAL A 419 -3.79 -8.93 14.63
C VAL A 419 -5.33 -8.89 14.56
N ALA A 420 -6.00 -9.88 15.14
CA ALA A 420 -7.46 -9.92 15.21
C ALA A 420 -8.03 -8.76 16.03
N ALA A 421 -7.40 -8.42 17.17
CA ALA A 421 -7.75 -7.28 17.99
C ALA A 421 -7.60 -5.98 17.20
N TYR A 422 -6.47 -5.79 16.52
CA TYR A 422 -6.23 -4.64 15.64
C TYR A 422 -7.32 -4.47 14.59
N TYR A 423 -7.63 -5.51 13.79
CA TYR A 423 -8.66 -5.40 12.76
C TYR A 423 -10.06 -5.18 13.32
N THR A 424 -10.33 -5.67 14.53
CA THR A 424 -11.60 -5.46 15.22
C THR A 424 -11.72 -4.03 15.74
N LEU A 425 -10.64 -3.46 16.28
CA LEU A 425 -10.57 -2.06 16.69
C LEU A 425 -10.73 -1.11 15.50
N LEU A 426 -10.10 -1.39 14.36
CA LEU A 426 -10.28 -0.61 13.12
C LEU A 426 -11.74 -0.57 12.63
N GLN A 427 -12.59 -1.51 13.04
CA GLN A 427 -14.02 -1.57 12.70
C GLN A 427 -14.92 -0.89 13.77
N ASP A 428 -14.33 -0.15 14.72
CA ASP A 428 -14.99 0.41 15.90
C ASP A 428 -15.72 -0.64 16.77
N ARG A 429 -15.30 -1.92 16.68
CA ARG A 429 -15.84 -3.01 17.51
C ARG A 429 -15.07 -3.12 18.83
N VAL A 430 -14.98 -2.00 19.54
CA VAL A 430 -14.11 -1.81 20.72
C VAL A 430 -14.22 -2.96 21.73
N GLY A 431 -15.44 -3.29 22.19
CA GLY A 431 -15.63 -4.35 23.18
C GLY A 431 -15.11 -5.73 22.75
N GLN A 432 -15.19 -6.05 21.45
CA GLN A 432 -14.66 -7.32 20.94
C GLN A 432 -13.15 -7.28 20.76
N GLY A 433 -12.59 -6.14 20.36
CA GLY A 433 -11.14 -5.92 20.34
C GLY A 433 -10.54 -6.08 21.73
N LEU A 434 -11.16 -5.50 22.75
CA LEU A 434 -10.75 -5.64 24.15
C LEU A 434 -10.80 -7.09 24.63
N ALA A 435 -11.89 -7.81 24.33
CA ALA A 435 -12.02 -9.22 24.69
C ALA A 435 -11.00 -10.14 23.99
N LEU A 436 -10.53 -9.77 22.79
CA LEU A 436 -9.44 -10.48 22.11
C LEU A 436 -8.10 -10.21 22.79
N LEU A 437 -7.82 -8.95 23.18
CA LEU A 437 -6.60 -8.60 23.91
C LEU A 437 -6.52 -9.30 25.28
N ASP A 438 -7.64 -9.44 25.99
CA ASP A 438 -7.68 -10.10 27.30
C ASP A 438 -7.34 -11.60 27.24
N ARG A 439 -7.27 -12.19 26.04
CA ARG A 439 -6.91 -13.60 25.81
C ARG A 439 -5.43 -13.79 25.48
N ILE A 440 -4.69 -12.71 25.25
CA ILE A 440 -3.30 -12.75 24.83
C ILE A 440 -2.42 -13.03 26.05
N ASP A 441 -1.52 -14.00 25.93
CA ASP A 441 -0.36 -14.12 26.80
C ASP A 441 0.76 -13.19 26.26
N PRO A 442 1.11 -12.10 26.96
CA PRO A 442 2.11 -11.14 26.47
C PRO A 442 3.47 -11.76 26.18
N ASP A 443 3.86 -12.79 26.93
CA ASP A 443 5.18 -13.43 26.80
C ASP A 443 5.30 -14.27 25.52
N GLN A 444 4.17 -14.61 24.87
CA GLN A 444 4.11 -15.39 23.63
C GLN A 444 4.04 -14.53 22.36
N VAL A 445 3.96 -13.21 22.49
CA VAL A 445 3.86 -12.29 21.35
C VAL A 445 5.25 -11.92 20.84
N THR A 446 5.50 -12.12 19.55
CA THR A 446 6.78 -11.76 18.92
C THR A 446 6.92 -10.23 18.80
N GLY A 447 5.83 -9.55 18.43
CA GLY A 447 5.77 -8.09 18.23
C GLY A 447 5.49 -7.29 19.51
N GLN A 448 6.43 -7.26 20.46
CA GLN A 448 6.27 -6.57 21.75
C GLN A 448 5.96 -5.06 21.62
N LEU A 449 6.60 -4.38 20.65
CA LEU A 449 6.36 -2.96 20.39
C LEU A 449 4.90 -2.70 19.98
N GLN A 450 4.37 -3.54 19.09
CA GLN A 450 3.01 -3.48 18.60
C GLN A 450 2.02 -3.81 19.71
N LEU A 451 2.32 -4.83 20.52
CA LEU A 451 1.51 -5.19 21.69
C LEU A 451 1.42 -4.02 22.67
N ASP A 452 2.57 -3.46 23.07
CA ASP A 452 2.64 -2.33 24.01
C ASP A 452 1.79 -1.16 23.51
N TYR A 453 1.86 -0.84 22.21
CA TYR A 453 1.06 0.24 21.62
C TYR A 453 -0.44 -0.07 21.63
N VAL A 454 -0.86 -1.26 21.19
CA VAL A 454 -2.28 -1.63 21.10
C VAL A 454 -2.89 -1.74 22.50
N VAL A 455 -2.17 -2.29 23.48
CA VAL A 455 -2.62 -2.35 24.88
C VAL A 455 -2.76 -0.95 25.47
N ALA A 456 -1.77 -0.08 25.27
CA ALA A 456 -1.82 1.29 25.78
C ALA A 456 -2.94 2.12 25.11
N TYR A 457 -3.17 1.95 23.81
CA TYR A 457 -4.31 2.53 23.10
C TYR A 457 -5.65 1.98 23.62
N ALA A 458 -5.75 0.66 23.83
CA ALA A 458 -6.95 0.00 24.32
C ALA A 458 -7.36 0.45 25.72
N ALA A 459 -6.39 0.83 26.57
CA ALA A 459 -6.66 1.39 27.90
C ALA A 459 -7.48 2.68 27.84
N LEU A 460 -7.32 3.50 26.79
CA LEU A 460 -8.13 4.72 26.59
C LEU A 460 -9.63 4.42 26.48
N HIS A 461 -9.99 3.21 26.06
CA HIS A 461 -11.38 2.77 25.92
C HIS A 461 -11.94 2.08 27.16
N ARG A 462 -11.11 1.72 28.15
CA ARG A 462 -11.55 1.05 29.39
C ARG A 462 -11.96 2.04 30.49
N TYR A 463 -11.58 3.31 30.37
CA TYR A 463 -11.92 4.38 31.33
C TYR A 463 -11.62 4.03 32.80
N ASN A 464 -10.54 3.29 33.08
CA ASN A 464 -10.08 3.00 34.44
C ASN A 464 -8.69 3.60 34.72
N LEU A 465 -8.50 4.17 35.91
CA LEU A 465 -7.28 4.92 36.25
C LEU A 465 -6.02 4.04 36.22
N ASP A 466 -6.12 2.80 36.73
CA ASP A 466 -4.99 1.86 36.73
C ASP A 466 -4.54 1.49 35.31
N GLY A 467 -5.50 1.35 34.38
CA GLY A 467 -5.19 1.09 32.97
C GLY A 467 -4.52 2.28 32.30
N LEU A 468 -4.93 3.52 32.61
CA LEU A 468 -4.29 4.72 32.09
C LEU A 468 -2.87 4.89 32.63
N ALA A 469 -2.62 4.56 33.90
CA ALA A 469 -1.27 4.56 34.47
C ALA A 469 -0.37 3.52 33.78
N HIS A 470 -0.89 2.32 33.54
CA HIS A 470 -0.18 1.28 32.78
C HIS A 470 0.12 1.71 31.34
N ALA A 471 -0.87 2.30 30.64
CA ALA A 471 -0.69 2.83 29.29
C ALA A 471 0.40 3.91 29.22
N ARG A 472 0.46 4.80 30.22
CA ARG A 472 1.54 5.79 30.32
C ARG A 472 2.90 5.13 30.49
N ALA A 473 3.02 4.10 31.34
CA ALA A 473 4.27 3.39 31.55
C ALA A 473 4.78 2.72 30.25
N LEU A 474 3.87 2.07 29.50
CA LEU A 474 4.18 1.49 28.19
C LEU A 474 4.63 2.56 27.19
N ALA A 475 3.93 3.69 27.12
CA ALA A 475 4.26 4.76 26.19
C ALA A 475 5.58 5.45 26.51
N LEU A 476 5.91 5.64 27.80
CA LEU A 476 7.18 6.20 28.24
C LEU A 476 8.37 5.30 27.89
N ARG A 477 8.22 3.97 27.95
CA ARG A 477 9.25 3.01 27.56
C ARG A 477 9.73 3.23 26.12
N HIS A 478 8.82 3.61 25.22
CA HIS A 478 9.07 3.78 23.79
C HIS A 478 9.16 5.24 23.34
N ARG A 479 9.28 6.18 24.30
CA ARG A 479 9.30 7.62 24.02
C ARG A 479 10.43 8.03 23.07
N GLU A 480 11.60 7.42 23.20
CA GLU A 480 12.79 7.72 22.39
C GLU A 480 13.09 6.63 21.35
N HIS A 481 12.05 5.93 20.87
CA HIS A 481 12.22 4.85 19.89
C HIS A 481 12.91 5.36 18.60
N PRO A 482 13.87 4.64 18.01
CA PRO A 482 14.66 5.13 16.88
C PRO A 482 13.86 5.31 15.58
N VAL A 483 12.75 4.57 15.44
CA VAL A 483 11.85 4.68 14.28
C VAL A 483 10.86 5.81 14.48
N ASP A 484 10.94 6.85 13.64
CA ASP A 484 10.12 8.06 13.70
C ASP A 484 8.62 7.79 13.85
N ARG A 485 8.07 6.86 13.06
CA ARG A 485 6.64 6.53 13.10
C ARG A 485 6.20 6.04 14.49
N TRP A 486 7.02 5.19 15.12
CA TRP A 486 6.72 4.64 16.44
C TRP A 486 6.92 5.68 17.55
N ARG A 487 8.02 6.43 17.49
CA ARG A 487 8.27 7.56 18.39
C ARG A 487 7.11 8.56 18.41
N LYS A 488 6.67 8.99 17.21
CA LYS A 488 5.52 9.89 17.05
C LYS A 488 4.21 9.27 17.58
N ARG A 489 3.97 7.98 17.31
CA ARG A 489 2.77 7.25 17.82
C ARG A 489 2.70 7.25 19.34
N PHE A 490 3.79 6.88 20.03
CA PHE A 490 3.82 6.86 21.49
C PHE A 490 3.81 8.25 22.11
N ALA A 491 4.52 9.22 21.52
CA ALA A 491 4.48 10.60 21.97
C ALA A 491 3.06 11.21 21.80
N SER A 492 2.35 10.88 20.72
CA SER A 492 0.95 11.28 20.53
C SER A 492 0.02 10.64 21.56
N LEU A 493 0.26 9.37 21.93
CA LEU A 493 -0.49 8.69 22.98
C LEU A 493 -0.27 9.34 24.35
N LEU A 494 0.98 9.74 24.66
CA LEU A 494 1.30 10.50 25.88
C LEU A 494 0.58 11.85 25.89
N ALA A 495 0.55 12.58 24.77
CA ALA A 495 -0.16 13.84 24.67
C ALA A 495 -1.68 13.69 24.93
N VAL A 496 -2.30 12.62 24.41
CA VAL A 496 -3.72 12.30 24.72
C VAL A 496 -3.92 12.00 26.21
N LEU A 497 -2.98 11.28 26.84
CA LEU A 497 -3.03 11.00 28.28
C LEU A 497 -2.82 12.25 29.14
N ASP A 498 -1.97 13.19 28.72
CA ASP A 498 -1.78 14.49 29.38
C ASP A 498 -3.04 15.36 29.23
N GLU A 499 -3.62 15.42 28.03
CA GLU A 499 -4.86 16.17 27.75
C GLU A 499 -6.04 15.64 28.57
N ALA A 500 -6.18 14.31 28.69
CA ALA A 500 -7.20 13.69 29.54
C ALA A 500 -7.06 14.05 31.03
N GLN A 501 -5.88 14.51 31.47
CA GLN A 501 -5.61 15.02 32.82
C GLN A 501 -5.72 16.55 32.92
N GLY A 502 -6.16 17.22 31.85
CA GLY A 502 -6.40 18.67 31.81
C GLY A 502 -5.24 19.50 31.25
N ALA A 503 -4.21 18.88 30.67
CA ALA A 503 -3.20 19.62 29.93
C ALA A 503 -3.78 20.19 28.61
N ALA A 504 -3.15 21.24 28.08
CA ALA A 504 -3.53 21.77 26.78
C ALA A 504 -3.20 20.79 25.64
N ALA A 505 -4.01 20.78 24.59
CA ALA A 505 -3.75 20.00 23.39
C ALA A 505 -2.37 20.34 22.79
N ALA A 506 -1.54 19.32 22.60
CA ALA A 506 -0.18 19.45 22.08
C ALA A 506 -0.07 18.89 20.66
N VAL A 507 0.67 19.58 19.79
CA VAL A 507 1.02 19.09 18.45
C VAL A 507 2.39 18.43 18.54
N VAL A 508 2.40 17.10 18.47
CA VAL A 508 3.59 16.24 18.50
C VAL A 508 4.14 16.06 17.09
N ASP A 509 3.25 15.86 16.11
CA ASP A 509 3.59 15.70 14.71
C ASP A 509 3.03 16.88 13.92
N ALA A 510 3.90 17.77 13.43
CA ALA A 510 3.50 18.93 12.65
C ALA A 510 2.77 18.56 11.35
N ASP A 511 2.99 17.35 10.84
CA ASP A 511 2.29 16.82 9.67
C ASP A 511 0.92 16.18 10.03
N SER A 512 0.62 16.00 11.32
CA SER A 512 -0.66 15.44 11.77
C SER A 512 -1.78 16.48 11.67
N ARG A 513 -2.64 16.26 10.67
CA ARG A 513 -3.85 17.04 10.46
C ARG A 513 -4.79 16.99 11.68
N GLU A 514 -4.92 15.84 12.34
CA GLU A 514 -5.79 15.68 13.51
C GLU A 514 -5.33 16.53 14.69
N GLN A 515 -4.03 16.53 14.99
CA GLN A 515 -3.47 17.29 16.11
C GLN A 515 -3.57 18.79 15.86
N GLU A 516 -3.24 19.24 14.65
CA GLU A 516 -3.34 20.66 14.30
C GLU A 516 -4.79 21.14 14.31
N GLN A 517 -5.74 20.31 13.85
CA GLN A 517 -7.16 20.64 13.96
C GLN A 517 -7.67 20.67 15.39
N ALA A 518 -7.22 19.76 16.26
CA ALA A 518 -7.59 19.77 17.67
C ALA A 518 -7.09 21.05 18.36
N ARG A 519 -5.84 21.46 18.10
CA ARG A 519 -5.26 22.71 18.59
C ARG A 519 -6.04 23.95 18.12
N LEU A 520 -6.40 24.00 16.83
CA LEU A 520 -7.21 25.08 16.28
C LEU A 520 -8.64 25.05 16.85
N ALA A 521 -9.26 23.88 17.01
CA ALA A 521 -10.60 23.77 17.57
C ALA A 521 -10.64 24.21 19.05
N ALA A 522 -9.62 23.87 19.85
CA ALA A 522 -9.52 24.25 21.26
C ALA A 522 -9.45 25.76 21.49
N THR A 523 -9.03 26.54 20.49
CA THR A 523 -8.94 28.01 20.55
C THR A 523 -10.08 28.70 19.80
N GLU A 524 -11.02 27.93 19.22
CA GLU A 524 -12.16 28.49 18.50
C GLU A 524 -13.16 29.06 19.53
N PRO A 525 -13.71 30.27 19.30
CA PRO A 525 -14.81 30.76 20.10
C PRO A 525 -16.01 29.83 19.95
N SER A 526 -16.73 29.61 21.05
CA SER A 526 -18.05 28.97 21.03
C SER A 526 -19.05 29.84 21.78
N LEU A 527 -20.29 29.81 21.30
CA LEU A 527 -21.39 30.58 21.86
C LEU A 527 -22.71 29.85 21.60
N ASP A 528 -23.46 29.63 22.66
CA ASP A 528 -24.82 29.13 22.65
C ASP A 528 -25.72 30.01 23.53
N LEU A 529 -27.00 30.09 23.17
CA LEU A 529 -27.97 31.00 23.79
C LEU A 529 -29.21 30.21 24.24
N ARG A 530 -29.57 30.37 25.50
CA ARG A 530 -30.84 29.89 26.06
C ARG A 530 -31.54 31.01 26.82
N VAL A 531 -32.82 31.21 26.54
CA VAL A 531 -33.68 32.22 27.17
C VAL A 531 -34.87 31.52 27.81
N GLU A 532 -35.03 31.70 29.12
CA GLU A 532 -36.14 31.13 29.90
C GLU A 532 -36.82 32.24 30.69
N GLY A 533 -38.02 32.64 30.24
CA GLY A 533 -38.73 33.77 30.83
C GLY A 533 -37.96 35.08 30.62
N SER A 534 -37.41 35.65 31.70
CA SER A 534 -36.56 36.84 31.63
C SER A 534 -35.07 36.55 31.76
N THR A 535 -34.68 35.30 32.06
CA THR A 535 -33.29 34.92 32.29
C THR A 535 -32.64 34.48 30.98
N VAL A 536 -31.51 35.10 30.65
CA VAL A 536 -30.64 34.71 29.54
C VAL A 536 -29.47 33.92 30.11
N THR A 537 -29.20 32.74 29.52
CA THR A 537 -28.04 31.90 29.81
C THR A 537 -27.20 31.78 28.54
N LEU A 538 -25.94 32.19 28.63
CA LEU A 538 -24.95 32.02 27.59
C LEU A 538 -23.98 30.93 27.98
N ASN A 539 -23.83 29.91 27.14
CA ASN A 539 -22.71 28.97 27.25
C ASN A 539 -21.66 29.41 26.24
N TYR A 540 -20.43 29.64 26.68
CA TYR A 540 -19.39 30.18 25.82
C TYR A 540 -18.00 29.67 26.19
N GLN A 541 -17.08 29.75 25.22
CA GLN A 541 -15.67 29.47 25.40
C GLN A 541 -14.85 30.39 24.49
N ASN A 542 -13.65 30.79 24.92
CA ASN A 542 -12.74 31.65 24.16
C ASN A 542 -13.38 32.96 23.66
N LEU A 543 -14.30 33.54 24.45
CA LEU A 543 -15.05 34.74 24.09
C LEU A 543 -15.07 35.74 25.25
N ALA A 544 -14.52 36.94 25.03
CA ALA A 544 -14.41 37.97 26.07
C ALA A 544 -15.66 38.87 26.19
N SER A 545 -16.40 39.05 25.11
CA SER A 545 -17.66 39.82 25.12
C SER A 545 -18.56 39.42 23.95
N CYS A 546 -19.84 39.72 24.09
CA CYS A 546 -20.84 39.56 23.04
C CYS A 546 -21.83 40.72 23.05
N THR A 547 -22.45 41.01 21.92
CA THR A 547 -23.51 42.00 21.80
C THR A 547 -24.87 41.32 21.89
N LEU A 548 -25.66 41.68 22.90
CA LEU A 548 -27.06 41.34 23.05
C LEU A 548 -27.91 42.33 22.25
N SER A 549 -28.79 41.83 21.39
CA SER A 549 -29.76 42.62 20.63
C SER A 549 -31.18 42.11 20.89
N CYS A 550 -32.11 43.01 21.21
CA CYS A 550 -33.52 42.67 21.38
C CYS A 550 -34.37 43.27 20.27
N TYR A 551 -35.19 42.46 19.63
CA TYR A 551 -36.12 42.85 18.58
C TYR A 551 -37.56 42.61 19.06
N ARG A 552 -38.36 43.66 19.17
CA ARG A 552 -39.79 43.54 19.45
C ARG A 552 -40.47 42.86 18.27
N MET A 553 -41.22 41.81 18.57
CA MET A 553 -41.96 41.06 17.56
C MET A 553 -43.39 41.59 17.47
N ASP A 554 -43.85 41.91 16.25
CA ASP A 554 -45.28 41.88 15.97
C ASP A 554 -45.71 40.42 15.75
N ILE A 555 -46.03 39.76 16.87
CA ILE A 555 -46.41 38.34 16.88
C ILE A 555 -47.65 38.06 16.01
N GLU A 556 -48.54 39.04 15.84
CA GLU A 556 -49.77 38.85 15.05
C GLU A 556 -49.46 38.83 13.55
N LEU A 557 -48.61 39.75 13.09
CA LEU A 557 -48.13 39.76 11.71
C LEU A 557 -47.37 38.47 11.37
N LEU A 558 -46.49 38.02 12.28
CA LEU A 558 -45.72 36.79 12.10
C LEU A 558 -46.61 35.56 12.07
N PHE A 559 -47.55 35.46 13.02
CA PHE A 559 -48.52 34.37 13.06
C PHE A 559 -49.38 34.34 11.79
N SER A 560 -49.79 35.49 11.25
CA SER A 560 -50.60 35.55 10.03
C SER A 560 -49.84 35.09 8.78
N ARG A 561 -48.51 35.25 8.75
CA ARG A 561 -47.65 34.79 7.65
C ARG A 561 -47.33 33.30 7.77
N GLN A 562 -47.07 32.82 9.00
CA GLN A 562 -46.61 31.44 9.25
C GLN A 562 -47.19 30.90 10.58
N PRO A 563 -48.46 30.44 10.58
CA PRO A 563 -49.17 30.05 11.82
C PRO A 563 -48.62 28.81 12.53
N PHE A 564 -47.91 27.92 11.82
CA PHE A 564 -47.46 26.61 12.32
C PHE A 564 -45.92 26.48 12.48
N MET A 565 -45.16 27.58 12.45
CA MET A 565 -43.71 27.53 12.66
C MET A 565 -43.33 27.70 14.13
N LYS A 566 -42.56 26.73 14.67
CA LYS A 566 -42.06 26.74 16.06
C LYS A 566 -40.75 27.53 16.25
N ASP A 567 -39.97 27.80 15.20
CA ASP A 567 -38.72 28.56 15.28
C ASP A 567 -38.67 29.67 14.22
N GLN A 568 -38.90 30.91 14.63
CA GLN A 568 -38.94 32.09 13.75
C GLN A 568 -37.66 32.95 13.82
N SER A 569 -36.62 32.53 14.56
CA SER A 569 -35.51 33.40 14.99
C SER A 569 -34.48 33.76 13.90
N GLN A 570 -34.42 33.03 12.78
CA GLN A 570 -33.34 33.17 11.79
C GLN A 570 -33.51 34.31 10.76
N ARG A 571 -34.67 35.00 10.68
CA ARG A 571 -34.98 35.96 9.59
C ARG A 571 -34.92 37.45 9.95
N PHE A 572 -34.48 37.82 11.15
CA PHE A 572 -34.50 39.22 11.62
C PHE A 572 -33.26 40.04 11.27
N SER A 573 -32.35 39.50 10.44
CA SER A 573 -31.06 40.11 10.08
C SER A 573 -31.12 41.40 9.25
N ILE A 574 -32.32 41.92 8.92
CA ILE A 574 -32.52 43.11 8.05
C ILE A 574 -33.19 44.27 8.84
N VAL A 575 -33.56 44.07 10.10
CA VAL A 575 -34.23 45.08 10.94
C VAL A 575 -33.26 45.62 11.99
N GLN A 576 -33.33 46.91 12.31
CA GLN A 576 -32.55 47.49 13.41
C GLN A 576 -33.10 47.00 14.77
N PRO A 577 -32.25 46.58 15.73
CA PRO A 577 -32.72 46.16 17.03
C PRO A 577 -33.33 47.32 17.82
N ASN A 578 -34.35 47.01 18.62
CA ASN A 578 -34.95 47.99 19.54
C ASN A 578 -34.03 48.30 20.71
N TYR A 579 -33.14 47.37 21.05
CA TYR A 579 -32.13 47.52 22.09
C TYR A 579 -30.89 46.73 21.72
N SER A 580 -29.72 47.30 22.02
CA SER A 580 -28.43 46.65 21.83
C SER A 580 -27.52 46.99 23.00
N GLU A 581 -26.89 46.00 23.59
CA GLU A 581 -25.95 46.15 24.72
C GLU A 581 -24.75 45.21 24.54
N GLN A 582 -23.56 45.66 24.92
CA GLN A 582 -22.38 44.81 24.98
C GLN A 582 -22.28 44.17 26.37
N ILE A 583 -22.26 42.84 26.39
CA ILE A 583 -22.11 42.03 27.61
C ILE A 583 -20.66 41.57 27.70
N THR A 584 -19.98 41.93 28.78
CA THR A 584 -18.64 41.42 29.12
C THR A 584 -18.78 40.03 29.75
N LEU A 585 -18.04 39.06 29.22
CA LEU A 585 -18.11 37.68 29.66
C LEU A 585 -16.92 37.36 30.59
N PRO A 586 -17.15 36.77 31.78
CA PRO A 586 -16.07 36.35 32.67
C PRO A 586 -15.11 35.34 32.00
N ALA A 587 -13.80 35.55 32.08
CA ALA A 587 -12.82 34.68 31.43
C ALA A 587 -12.74 33.27 32.03
N ASP A 588 -13.04 33.12 33.33
CA ASP A 588 -12.90 31.86 34.08
C ASP A 588 -14.21 31.07 34.20
N GLN A 589 -15.23 31.41 33.41
CA GLN A 589 -16.53 30.74 33.41
C GLN A 589 -16.89 30.25 32.01
N LEU A 590 -17.62 29.13 31.96
CA LEU A 590 -18.19 28.58 30.71
C LEU A 590 -19.67 28.93 30.54
N GLU A 591 -20.27 29.51 31.57
CA GLU A 591 -21.68 29.88 31.62
C GLU A 591 -21.80 31.28 32.23
N HIS A 592 -22.58 32.17 31.60
CA HIS A 592 -22.94 33.46 32.16
C HIS A 592 -24.45 33.66 32.10
N ARG A 593 -25.04 34.06 33.23
CA ARG A 593 -26.48 34.27 33.38
C ARG A 593 -26.78 35.71 33.77
N PHE A 594 -27.76 36.31 33.10
CA PHE A 594 -28.23 37.65 33.41
C PHE A 594 -29.72 37.81 33.05
N GLU A 595 -30.34 38.86 33.57
CA GLU A 595 -31.74 39.17 33.32
C GLU A 595 -31.89 40.13 32.14
N LEU A 596 -32.92 39.93 31.31
CA LEU A 596 -33.29 40.88 30.27
C LEU A 596 -33.59 42.27 30.88
N PRO A 597 -33.35 43.36 30.14
CA PRO A 597 -33.74 44.69 30.59
C PRO A 597 -35.24 44.74 30.90
N ALA A 598 -35.63 45.52 31.92
CA ALA A 598 -36.99 45.53 32.46
C ALA A 598 -38.09 45.70 31.40
N GLU A 599 -37.83 46.54 30.38
CA GLU A 599 -38.74 46.82 29.27
C GLU A 599 -39.02 45.59 28.36
N TYR A 600 -38.16 44.59 28.36
CA TYR A 600 -38.25 43.40 27.51
C TYR A 600 -38.66 42.12 28.25
N ARG A 601 -38.76 42.16 29.59
CA ARG A 601 -39.13 40.97 30.40
C ARG A 601 -40.54 40.47 30.17
N SER A 602 -41.46 41.37 29.79
CA SER A 602 -42.88 41.07 29.52
C SER A 602 -43.26 41.25 28.05
N ALA A 603 -42.29 41.51 27.17
CA ALA A 603 -42.53 41.74 25.75
C ALA A 603 -42.13 40.51 24.91
N ASN A 604 -42.94 40.18 23.90
CA ASN A 604 -42.56 39.21 22.88
C ASN A 604 -41.40 39.76 22.07
N THR A 605 -40.24 39.12 22.20
CA THR A 605 -38.98 39.61 21.67
C THR A 605 -38.19 38.48 21.04
N ILE A 606 -37.35 38.82 20.08
CA ILE A 606 -36.24 37.95 19.68
C ILE A 606 -35.01 38.48 20.36
N ILE A 607 -34.36 37.58 21.08
CA ILE A 607 -33.08 37.82 21.71
C ILE A 607 -32.02 37.27 20.77
N GLU A 608 -31.14 38.13 20.29
CA GLU A 608 -29.98 37.78 19.49
C GLU A 608 -28.71 38.08 20.30
N VAL A 609 -27.73 37.19 20.20
CA VAL A 609 -26.38 37.42 20.70
C VAL A 609 -25.38 37.22 19.58
N LEU A 610 -24.47 38.19 19.44
CA LEU A 610 -23.39 38.19 18.45
C LEU A 610 -22.04 38.28 19.17
N GLY A 611 -21.15 37.32 18.97
CA GLY A 611 -19.80 37.35 19.53
C GLY A 611 -18.81 36.61 18.64
N ALA A 612 -17.66 37.24 18.34
CA ALA A 612 -16.61 36.68 17.46
C ALA A 612 -17.14 36.11 16.12
N GLY A 613 -18.15 36.76 15.52
CA GLY A 613 -18.77 36.31 14.26
C GLY A 613 -19.83 35.20 14.42
N LEU A 614 -20.00 34.65 15.63
CA LEU A 614 -21.05 33.69 15.96
C LEU A 614 -22.34 34.43 16.30
N ARG A 615 -23.42 34.11 15.59
CA ARG A 615 -24.76 34.62 15.84
C ARG A 615 -25.66 33.51 16.40
N ARG A 616 -26.33 33.79 17.50
CA ARG A 616 -27.38 32.94 18.08
C ARG A 616 -28.62 33.77 18.34
N SER A 617 -29.80 33.24 18.04
CA SER A 617 -31.05 33.95 18.29
C SER A 617 -32.15 33.00 18.74
N GLN A 618 -32.94 33.45 19.71
CA GLN A 618 -34.08 32.72 20.25
C GLN A 618 -35.27 33.65 20.43
N ALA A 619 -36.46 33.17 20.05
CA ALA A 619 -37.70 33.88 20.34
C ALA A 619 -38.06 33.69 21.81
N ASN A 620 -38.31 34.80 22.51
CA ASN A 620 -38.81 34.84 23.86
C ASN A 620 -40.28 35.31 23.87
N TYR A 621 -41.19 34.39 24.12
CA TYR A 621 -42.62 34.67 24.24
C TYR A 621 -42.97 34.97 25.70
N ALA A 622 -42.71 36.20 26.14
CA ALA A 622 -43.10 36.63 27.47
C ALA A 622 -44.63 36.80 27.54
N HIS A 623 -45.28 35.99 28.36
CA HIS A 623 -46.73 36.07 28.57
C HIS A 623 -47.13 35.68 30.00
N GLU A 624 -48.18 36.33 30.50
CA GLU A 624 -48.78 36.02 31.79
C GLU A 624 -50.09 35.23 31.64
N LEU A 625 -50.30 34.67 30.45
CA LEU A 625 -51.50 33.93 30.11
C LEU A 625 -51.38 32.44 30.51
N GLN A 626 -52.49 31.89 30.99
CA GLN A 626 -52.76 30.46 31.09
C GLN A 626 -53.89 30.11 30.10
N VAL A 627 -53.53 29.45 29.01
CA VAL A 627 -54.49 29.04 27.97
C VAL A 627 -54.71 27.54 28.05
N ARG A 628 -55.97 27.15 28.28
CA ARG A 628 -56.41 25.77 28.30
C ARG A 628 -57.18 25.47 27.02
N MET A 629 -56.62 24.59 26.18
CA MET A 629 -57.34 24.04 25.03
C MET A 629 -58.27 22.92 25.50
N ILE A 630 -59.51 22.95 25.03
CA ILE A 630 -60.54 21.93 25.26
C ILE A 630 -60.83 21.33 23.88
N GLU A 631 -59.87 20.56 23.38
CA GLU A 631 -59.81 20.10 21.98
C GLU A 631 -61.06 19.32 21.54
N GLN A 632 -61.55 18.43 22.40
CA GLN A 632 -62.75 17.63 22.14
C GLN A 632 -64.03 18.46 21.93
N PHE A 633 -64.03 19.73 22.34
CA PHE A 633 -65.17 20.63 22.18
C PHE A 633 -64.84 21.88 21.35
N GLY A 634 -63.63 21.97 20.77
CA GLY A 634 -63.25 23.09 19.92
C GLY A 634 -63.20 24.44 20.63
N GLN A 635 -63.03 24.44 21.95
CA GLN A 635 -63.05 25.63 22.79
C GLN A 635 -61.73 25.85 23.49
N LEU A 636 -61.43 27.11 23.80
CA LEU A 636 -60.31 27.48 24.66
C LEU A 636 -60.80 28.34 25.81
N ARG A 637 -60.00 28.36 26.89
CA ARG A 637 -60.14 29.33 27.97
C ARG A 637 -58.84 30.04 28.28
N VAL A 638 -58.90 31.35 28.45
CA VAL A 638 -57.76 32.22 28.76
C VAL A 638 -57.93 32.78 30.18
N HIS A 639 -56.95 32.54 31.03
CA HIS A 639 -56.88 33.09 32.39
C HIS A 639 -55.55 33.80 32.62
N GLU A 640 -55.52 34.71 33.59
CA GLU A 640 -54.28 35.27 34.12
C GLU A 640 -53.57 34.21 34.96
N ARG A 641 -52.30 33.92 34.65
CA ARG A 641 -51.51 32.85 35.30
C ARG A 641 -51.35 33.06 36.81
N ALA A 642 -51.16 34.30 37.24
CA ALA A 642 -50.89 34.62 38.65
C ALA A 642 -52.14 34.58 39.53
N THR A 643 -53.27 35.08 39.04
CA THR A 643 -54.51 35.24 39.84
C THR A 643 -55.57 34.18 39.54
N GLY A 644 -55.44 33.45 38.43
CA GLY A 644 -56.44 32.52 37.93
C GLY A 644 -57.71 33.18 37.38
N LYS A 645 -57.78 34.52 37.30
CA LYS A 645 -58.98 35.23 36.81
C LYS A 645 -59.16 35.04 35.30
N PRO A 646 -60.40 34.82 34.81
CA PRO A 646 -60.66 34.74 33.38
C PRO A 646 -60.37 36.07 32.69
N LEU A 647 -59.76 36.01 31.52
CA LEU A 647 -59.40 37.18 30.72
C LEU A 647 -60.42 37.37 29.59
N ALA A 648 -61.31 38.34 29.77
CA ALA A 648 -62.24 38.79 28.74
C ALA A 648 -61.53 39.66 27.70
N ARG A 649 -62.05 39.69 26.46
CA ARG A 649 -61.52 40.49 25.35
C ARG A 649 -60.07 40.15 24.96
N ALA A 650 -59.58 38.96 25.26
CA ALA A 650 -58.36 38.45 24.65
C ALA A 650 -58.63 38.16 23.17
N TYR A 651 -57.85 38.75 22.27
CA TYR A 651 -57.96 38.52 20.84
C TYR A 651 -57.47 37.11 20.50
N ILE A 652 -58.28 36.38 19.76
CA ILE A 652 -58.01 35.03 19.30
C ILE A 652 -57.98 35.04 17.78
N LYS A 653 -56.91 34.53 17.18
CA LYS A 653 -56.78 34.35 15.73
C LYS A 653 -56.45 32.90 15.42
N VAL A 654 -57.20 32.28 14.52
CA VAL A 654 -57.15 30.85 14.23
C VAL A 654 -56.83 30.65 12.76
N TYR A 655 -55.85 29.81 12.50
CA TYR A 655 -55.56 29.26 11.18
C TYR A 655 -55.77 27.75 11.21
N ALA A 656 -56.22 27.21 10.09
CA ALA A 656 -56.38 25.78 9.90
C ALA A 656 -55.40 25.28 8.84
N ARG A 657 -54.76 24.15 9.13
CA ARG A 657 -54.08 23.34 8.12
C ARG A 657 -55.09 22.32 7.62
N LYS A 658 -55.37 22.35 6.32
CA LYS A 658 -56.30 21.42 5.67
C LYS A 658 -55.60 20.10 5.34
N ARG A 659 -56.36 19.02 5.13
CA ARG A 659 -55.91 17.66 4.75
C ARG A 659 -55.17 17.52 3.40
N GLY A 660 -54.62 18.61 2.87
CA GLY A 660 -53.75 18.67 1.69
C GLY A 660 -52.57 19.62 1.89
N GLY A 661 -52.27 20.03 3.14
CA GLY A 661 -51.17 20.90 3.49
C GLY A 661 -51.43 22.40 3.34
N ALA A 662 -52.55 22.81 2.73
CA ALA A 662 -52.91 24.23 2.62
C ALA A 662 -53.18 24.84 4.01
N VAL A 663 -52.60 26.01 4.27
CA VAL A 663 -52.76 26.76 5.53
C VAL A 663 -53.54 28.03 5.25
N GLU A 664 -54.70 28.17 5.86
CA GLU A 664 -55.63 29.26 5.59
C GLU A 664 -56.16 29.85 6.89
N PHE A 665 -56.51 31.14 6.84
CA PHE A 665 -57.22 31.80 7.94
C PHE A 665 -58.56 31.11 8.15
N TYR A 666 -58.86 30.76 9.40
CA TYR A 666 -60.07 30.01 9.73
C TYR A 666 -61.11 30.93 10.39
N LYS A 667 -60.72 31.58 11.49
CA LYS A 667 -61.61 32.42 12.30
C LYS A 667 -60.80 33.30 13.23
N ASP A 668 -61.37 34.42 13.65
CA ASP A 668 -60.88 35.20 14.78
C ASP A 668 -62.03 35.72 15.65
N GLY A 669 -61.68 36.35 16.76
CA GLY A 669 -62.63 36.99 17.64
C GLY A 669 -62.03 37.25 19.02
N TYR A 670 -62.90 37.41 20.02
CA TYR A 670 -62.49 37.79 21.36
C TYR A 670 -63.10 36.84 22.39
N THR A 671 -62.35 36.56 23.46
CA THR A 671 -62.89 35.80 24.60
C THR A 671 -64.03 36.55 25.28
N ASP A 672 -65.02 35.80 25.75
CA ASP A 672 -66.15 36.34 26.53
C ASP A 672 -65.77 36.67 27.99
N LEU A 673 -66.74 37.08 28.81
CA LEU A 673 -66.52 37.39 30.25
C LEU A 673 -65.98 36.20 31.07
N ARG A 674 -66.10 34.98 30.56
CA ARG A 674 -65.60 33.74 31.19
C ARG A 674 -64.20 33.37 30.67
N GLY A 675 -63.61 34.22 29.81
CA GLY A 675 -62.35 33.95 29.14
C GLY A 675 -62.46 32.87 28.07
N ALA A 676 -63.67 32.52 27.61
CA ALA A 676 -63.89 31.41 26.69
C ALA A 676 -64.01 31.89 25.23
N PHE A 677 -63.52 31.06 24.30
CA PHE A 677 -63.71 31.25 22.86
C PHE A 677 -63.87 29.91 22.14
N ASP A 678 -64.79 29.85 21.18
CA ASP A 678 -64.99 28.71 20.28
C ASP A 678 -64.16 28.93 19.00
N TYR A 679 -63.05 28.19 18.91
CA TYR A 679 -62.09 28.29 17.82
C TYR A 679 -62.41 27.36 16.63
N ALA A 680 -63.30 26.37 16.80
CA ALA A 680 -63.54 25.34 15.79
C ALA A 680 -64.87 25.51 15.03
N SER A 681 -65.90 26.12 15.62
CA SER A 681 -67.22 26.20 14.98
C SER A 681 -67.30 27.32 13.94
N LEU A 682 -67.64 26.94 12.70
CA LEU A 682 -68.10 27.77 11.60
C LEU A 682 -69.41 27.18 11.03
N SER A 683 -70.30 28.01 10.50
CA SER A 683 -71.52 27.55 9.82
C SER A 683 -71.23 27.07 8.38
N THR A 684 -70.20 26.24 8.21
CA THR A 684 -69.70 25.70 6.94
C THR A 684 -69.17 24.26 7.13
N ASP A 685 -68.84 23.57 6.03
CA ASP A 685 -68.21 22.24 6.04
C ASP A 685 -66.68 22.29 6.19
N GLU A 686 -66.11 23.48 6.43
CA GLU A 686 -64.66 23.70 6.51
C GLU A 686 -63.97 22.81 7.56
N LEU A 687 -64.64 22.52 8.69
CA LEU A 687 -64.05 21.71 9.77
C LEU A 687 -63.69 20.28 9.33
N ASP A 688 -64.46 19.69 8.41
CA ASP A 688 -64.23 18.30 7.95
C ASP A 688 -62.91 18.15 7.18
N ARG A 689 -62.40 19.28 6.68
CA ARG A 689 -61.15 19.36 5.91
C ARG A 689 -59.96 19.75 6.78
N VAL A 690 -60.16 20.10 8.05
CA VAL A 690 -59.08 20.49 8.97
C VAL A 690 -58.33 19.28 9.47
N GLU A 691 -57.00 19.34 9.41
CA GLU A 691 -56.07 18.40 10.02
C GLU A 691 -55.58 18.93 11.37
N GLN A 692 -55.31 20.23 11.46
CA GLN A 692 -54.78 20.86 12.68
C GLN A 692 -55.12 22.36 12.73
N PHE A 693 -55.31 22.90 13.93
CA PHE A 693 -55.43 24.33 14.19
C PHE A 693 -54.14 24.90 14.76
N ALA A 694 -53.87 26.15 14.39
CA ALA A 694 -52.96 27.05 15.10
C ALA A 694 -53.77 28.22 15.63
N VAL A 695 -53.59 28.54 16.92
CA VAL A 695 -54.38 29.54 17.64
C VAL A 695 -53.45 30.53 18.33
N LEU A 696 -53.49 31.78 17.90
CA LEU A 696 -52.87 32.91 18.58
C LEU A 696 -53.85 33.46 19.62
N VAL A 697 -53.36 33.65 20.85
CA VAL A 697 -54.04 34.38 21.91
C VAL A 697 -53.22 35.63 22.21
N LYS A 698 -53.81 36.81 22.06
CA LYS A 698 -53.15 38.12 22.24
C LYS A 698 -53.96 39.00 23.18
N THR A 699 -53.26 39.69 24.08
CA THR A 699 -53.84 40.70 24.98
C THR A 699 -53.03 41.98 24.91
N GLU A 700 -53.62 43.12 25.25
CA GLU A 700 -52.89 44.40 25.24
C GLU A 700 -51.81 44.49 26.31
N GLN A 701 -52.03 43.90 27.49
CA GLN A 701 -51.16 44.11 28.67
C GLN A 701 -50.43 42.83 29.17
N ARG A 702 -50.88 41.63 28.78
CA ARG A 702 -50.43 40.35 29.39
C ARG A 702 -49.70 39.44 28.40
N GLY A 703 -49.28 40.00 27.27
CA GLY A 703 -48.52 39.32 26.22
C GLY A 703 -49.40 38.49 25.26
N ALA A 704 -48.74 37.58 24.55
CA ALA A 704 -49.39 36.70 23.58
C ALA A 704 -48.72 35.32 23.54
N LEU A 705 -49.47 34.31 23.11
CA LEU A 705 -48.95 32.96 22.92
C LEU A 705 -49.65 32.25 21.77
N ILE A 706 -48.98 31.24 21.22
CA ILE A 706 -49.53 30.38 20.18
C ILE A 706 -49.72 28.96 20.74
N ARG A 707 -50.83 28.32 20.37
CA ARG A 707 -51.13 26.92 20.65
C ARG A 707 -51.56 26.22 19.39
N GLU A 708 -51.07 25.01 19.19
CA GLU A 708 -51.62 24.09 18.20
C GLU A 708 -52.66 23.20 18.89
N ALA A 709 -53.71 22.82 18.17
CA ALA A 709 -54.76 21.92 18.65
C ALA A 709 -55.25 21.02 17.52
N ALA A 710 -55.65 19.79 17.85
CA ALA A 710 -56.35 18.93 16.91
C ALA A 710 -57.80 19.41 16.69
N PRO A 711 -58.43 19.13 15.54
CA PRO A 711 -59.87 19.33 15.40
C PRO A 711 -60.64 18.44 16.41
N PRO A 712 -61.82 18.86 16.87
CA PRO A 712 -62.66 18.06 17.77
C PRO A 712 -62.97 16.68 17.18
N GLN A 713 -62.91 15.62 17.99
CA GLN A 713 -63.30 14.29 17.53
C GLN A 713 -64.83 14.24 17.34
N ARG A 714 -65.28 13.64 16.24
CA ARG A 714 -66.68 13.53 15.84
C ARG A 714 -67.06 12.07 15.65
#